data_AF-A0A6G8AMR2-F1
#
_entry.id   AF-A0A6G8AMR2-F1
#
_cell.length_a   1.000
_cell.length_b   1.000
_cell.length_c   1.000
_cell.angle_alpha   90.00
_cell.angle_beta   90.00
_cell.angle_gamma   90.00
#
_symmetry.space_group_name_H-M   'P 1'
#
loop_
_entity.id
_entity.type
_entity.pdbx_description
1 polymer ?
#
loop_
_entity_poly.entity_id
_entity_poly.type
_entity_poly.pdbx_seq_one_letter_code
_entity_poly.pdbx_strand_id
1 'polypeptide(L)'
;MKKYGYLLIAIVFSVQPVVGLATDIINDKHQEIGSSSDYSDEIRQQAVRPTNNEDGTVEFVGKSWDVIQDYGDGIKMIAMENKIGDSIYSLDYFFNKNEDDNDGYQESVVKATVDEWYKNTIAGSPAEEFVQPVTSHNITLGEVKKKYYWKDNTNGSIGYSQWADTIVSPQSYPTTFGAGKKEAFILSGSDVTKEKAALSDNGVSHLNKLKKNGIDSSWLTSQGGHENMGTILLSDREEVSFSVVTESHAVVPALVVQTFDKVEEASPVTVKYQDEDGNELAESVVLNGEVGSAYQSTPASIDGWTLKETPANANGTFTEEAQEVIYVYERTEAKPVTVKYQDEDGNELALSTTLNGKVGLPYQTSPASIDGWVLKGTPVNATGTFTEKAQEVVYVYERTEAKPVTVKYQDEEGNELAPSTTLNGKVGLPYQTNPTSIDGWVLKDTPVNANGTFTEKAQEVVYVYERTEAKPVTVKYQDEEGNELAPSTTLNGKVGLPYQTTPASIDGWVVKDIPVNATGTFTEKAQEVVYVYERTEAKPVTVKYQDEEGNKLSGDVVLNGKLGLSYQTTPANIDGWMLKATPTNATGTFTEKAQEVIYVYERTAAKPVTVKYQDEKGNELAPSATLNGKVGLPYQTTPASIDGWALTDTPVNATGTFTEKAQEVVYVYEQEDGEVIINHVDEDGNPVAPQEVIKGPIDSDFNSDGIKALPQTGENTSILIATVGTLLIALFGLLFLKRRNKDA
;
A
#
# COMPACT_ATOMS: atom_id res chain seq x y z
N MET A 1 -14.35 -8.38 64.86
CA MET A 1 -13.22 -7.98 65.75
C MET A 1 -13.34 -6.49 66.00
N LYS A 2 -13.62 -6.07 67.24
CA LYS A 2 -12.69 -5.30 68.14
C LYS A 2 -12.11 -4.04 67.46
N LYS A 3 -12.13 -2.82 68.00
CA LYS A 3 -12.40 -2.28 69.34
C LYS A 3 -12.40 -0.74 69.21
N TYR A 4 -13.25 -0.08 70.00
CA TYR A 4 -13.04 1.16 70.78
C TYR A 4 -11.96 2.21 70.38
N GLY A 5 -12.35 3.49 70.48
CA GLY A 5 -11.65 4.39 71.42
C GLY A 5 -11.49 5.88 71.04
N TYR A 6 -12.02 6.73 71.91
CA TYR A 6 -11.53 8.06 72.35
C TYR A 6 -11.79 9.36 71.54
N LEU A 7 -12.77 10.13 72.06
CA LEU A 7 -12.66 11.47 72.65
C LEU A 7 -11.34 12.26 72.44
N LEU A 8 -11.41 13.46 71.83
CA LEU A 8 -10.83 14.69 72.42
C LEU A 8 -11.31 16.02 71.80
N ILE A 9 -11.23 17.03 72.66
CA ILE A 9 -11.73 18.41 72.69
C ILE A 9 -10.99 19.40 71.74
N ALA A 10 -11.81 20.18 71.00
CA ALA A 10 -11.82 21.63 70.77
C ALA A 10 -10.79 22.44 69.93
N ILE A 11 -11.40 23.47 69.31
CA ILE A 11 -10.96 24.84 68.95
C ILE A 11 -10.67 25.16 67.46
N VAL A 12 -11.71 25.72 66.82
CA VAL A 12 -11.81 26.97 66.02
C VAL A 12 -10.73 27.29 64.96
N PHE A 13 -11.11 27.35 63.67
CA PHE A 13 -11.31 28.60 62.90
C PHE A 13 -12.00 28.33 61.54
N SER A 14 -12.81 29.32 61.14
CA SER A 14 -13.56 29.60 59.90
C SER A 14 -12.93 29.11 58.57
N VAL A 15 -13.65 28.86 57.45
CA VAL A 15 -14.57 29.75 56.70
C VAL A 15 -15.56 28.92 55.85
N GLN A 16 -16.78 29.45 55.66
CA GLN A 16 -17.97 28.91 54.95
C GLN A 16 -17.86 28.93 53.38
N PRO A 17 -18.95 28.72 52.59
CA PRO A 17 -19.48 27.42 52.19
C PRO A 17 -19.74 27.33 50.66
N VAL A 18 -20.13 26.15 50.17
CA VAL A 18 -20.86 26.00 48.89
C VAL A 18 -21.96 24.97 49.12
N VAL A 19 -23.22 25.36 48.90
CA VAL A 19 -24.33 24.40 48.75
C VAL A 19 -25.23 24.89 47.64
N GLY A 20 -25.30 24.11 46.57
CA GLY A 20 -26.38 24.14 45.61
C GLY A 20 -27.55 23.28 46.06
N LEU A 21 -28.69 23.43 45.40
CA LEU A 21 -29.79 22.48 45.47
C LEU A 21 -30.39 22.31 44.07
N ALA A 22 -30.66 21.05 43.74
CA ALA A 22 -31.42 20.61 42.59
C ALA A 22 -32.58 19.74 43.10
N THR A 23 -33.78 20.13 42.65
CA THR A 23 -34.94 19.35 42.15
C THR A 23 -35.43 18.08 42.85
N ASP A 24 -36.73 18.17 43.20
CA ASP A 24 -37.86 17.28 42.90
C ASP A 24 -37.97 15.86 43.47
N ILE A 25 -39.14 15.58 44.08
CA ILE A 25 -40.18 14.69 43.53
C ILE A 25 -41.47 14.84 44.38
N ILE A 26 -42.60 14.93 43.68
CA ILE A 26 -43.99 15.03 44.16
C ILE A 26 -44.51 13.68 44.68
N ASN A 27 -45.23 13.67 45.81
CA ASN A 27 -46.39 12.80 45.96
C ASN A 27 -47.44 13.37 46.94
N ASP A 28 -48.69 13.16 46.57
CA ASP A 28 -49.93 13.82 46.95
C ASP A 28 -50.50 13.38 48.32
N LYS A 29 -51.00 14.33 49.13
CA LYS A 29 -52.32 14.32 49.82
C LYS A 29 -52.43 15.35 50.96
N HIS A 30 -53.41 16.23 50.82
CA HIS A 30 -53.98 17.19 51.77
C HIS A 30 -53.97 16.78 53.27
N GLN A 31 -53.44 17.64 54.13
CA GLN A 31 -54.21 18.33 55.17
C GLN A 31 -53.41 19.50 55.78
N GLU A 32 -54.13 20.59 56.04
CA GLU A 32 -53.70 21.87 56.60
C GLU A 32 -52.73 21.77 57.78
N ILE A 33 -51.71 22.64 57.80
CA ILE A 33 -51.45 23.64 58.84
C ILE A 33 -50.55 24.69 58.15
N GLY A 34 -51.18 25.76 57.66
CA GLY A 34 -50.49 26.98 57.26
C GLY A 34 -50.01 27.72 58.50
N SER A 35 -48.72 28.05 58.52
CA SER A 35 -48.12 28.90 59.54
C SER A 35 -48.70 30.31 59.44
N SER A 36 -49.51 30.65 60.44
CA SER A 36 -49.95 31.99 60.84
C SER A 36 -48.87 33.07 60.63
N SER A 37 -48.98 33.80 59.53
CA SER A 37 -48.47 35.17 59.35
C SER A 37 -49.61 36.20 59.29
N ASP A 38 -50.81 35.86 59.78
CA ASP A 38 -52.02 36.68 59.69
C ASP A 38 -52.20 37.66 60.85
N TYR A 39 -51.15 38.37 61.24
CA TYR A 39 -51.31 39.53 62.15
C TYR A 39 -50.74 40.84 61.59
N SER A 40 -50.23 40.84 60.35
CA SER A 40 -49.74 42.07 59.68
C SER A 40 -50.52 42.48 58.43
N ASP A 41 -51.41 41.62 57.91
CA ASP A 41 -52.15 41.90 56.67
C ASP A 41 -53.55 42.48 56.90
N GLU A 42 -54.15 42.33 58.09
CA GLU A 42 -55.44 42.97 58.41
C GLU A 42 -55.34 44.50 58.66
N ILE A 43 -54.14 45.04 58.89
CA ILE A 43 -53.93 46.50 58.99
C ILE A 43 -53.70 47.13 57.60
N ARG A 44 -53.41 46.33 56.57
CA ARG A 44 -53.06 46.80 55.22
C ARG A 44 -54.26 47.09 54.30
N GLN A 45 -55.49 46.87 54.75
CA GLN A 45 -56.71 47.25 54.02
C GLN A 45 -57.49 48.42 54.63
N GLN A 46 -56.94 49.13 55.63
CA GLN A 46 -57.54 50.38 56.09
C GLN A 46 -56.98 51.54 55.27
N ALA A 47 -57.84 52.48 54.85
CA ALA A 47 -57.41 53.71 54.19
C ALA A 47 -56.48 54.51 55.11
N VAL A 48 -55.17 54.28 54.97
CA VAL A 48 -54.11 55.02 55.65
C VAL A 48 -54.15 56.49 55.25
N ARG A 49 -54.60 56.75 54.03
CA ARG A 49 -54.78 58.07 53.44
C ARG A 49 -56.26 58.50 53.60
N PRO A 50 -56.57 59.66 54.22
CA PRO A 50 -57.93 60.17 54.26
C PRO A 50 -58.47 60.33 52.84
N THR A 51 -59.54 59.61 52.51
CA THR A 51 -60.08 59.58 51.15
C THR A 51 -61.48 60.19 51.15
N ASN A 52 -61.73 61.08 50.18
CA ASN A 52 -63.06 61.67 49.99
C ASN A 52 -63.99 60.63 49.37
N ASN A 53 -65.13 60.41 50.00
CA ASN A 53 -66.20 59.58 49.46
C ASN A 53 -67.19 60.43 48.67
N GLU A 54 -67.91 59.79 47.75
CA GLU A 54 -68.95 60.44 46.94
C GLU A 54 -70.11 61.01 47.77
N ASP A 55 -70.35 60.49 48.99
CA ASP A 55 -71.43 60.90 49.89
C ASP A 55 -71.09 62.13 50.77
N GLY A 56 -69.91 62.73 50.55
CA GLY A 56 -69.41 63.88 51.30
C GLY A 56 -68.74 63.55 52.64
N THR A 57 -68.59 62.27 52.98
CA THR A 57 -67.79 61.82 54.13
C THR A 57 -66.32 61.66 53.78
N VAL A 58 -65.49 61.54 54.82
CA VAL A 58 -64.09 61.14 54.69
C VAL A 58 -63.93 59.76 55.31
N GLU A 59 -63.37 58.82 54.57
CA GLU A 59 -62.90 57.54 55.13
C GLU A 59 -61.45 57.71 55.58
N PHE A 60 -61.20 57.50 56.87
CA PHE A 60 -59.86 57.60 57.46
C PHE A 60 -59.71 56.67 58.66
N VAL A 61 -58.58 55.94 58.71
CA VAL A 61 -58.27 54.93 59.75
C VAL A 61 -59.41 53.93 59.98
N GLY A 62 -60.06 53.49 58.88
CA GLY A 62 -61.18 52.55 58.91
C GLY A 62 -62.44 53.07 59.59
N LYS A 63 -62.59 54.40 59.69
CA LYS A 63 -63.76 55.09 60.25
C LYS A 63 -64.31 56.09 59.25
N SER A 64 -65.62 56.31 59.31
CA SER A 64 -66.31 57.38 58.59
C SER A 64 -66.34 58.64 59.43
N TRP A 65 -66.06 59.76 58.77
CA TRP A 65 -65.97 61.07 59.38
C TRP A 65 -66.79 62.10 58.63
N ASP A 66 -67.43 62.97 59.41
CA ASP A 66 -68.15 64.15 58.95
C ASP A 66 -67.23 65.33 58.74
N VAL A 67 -67.42 66.04 57.63
CA VAL A 67 -66.74 67.33 57.42
C VAL A 67 -67.48 68.41 58.22
N ILE A 68 -66.83 68.92 59.26
CA ILE A 68 -67.33 70.03 60.08
C ILE A 68 -66.97 71.37 59.44
N GLN A 69 -65.74 71.48 58.95
CA GLN A 69 -65.24 72.67 58.25
C GLN A 69 -64.29 72.27 57.13
N ASP A 70 -64.46 72.88 55.95
CA ASP A 70 -63.54 72.74 54.82
C ASP A 70 -62.69 74.01 54.71
N TYR A 71 -61.36 73.85 54.73
CA TYR A 71 -60.41 74.97 54.67
C TYR A 71 -59.83 75.19 53.26
N GLY A 72 -60.17 74.34 52.29
CA GLY A 72 -59.56 74.33 50.95
C GLY A 72 -58.28 73.49 50.87
N ASP A 73 -57.76 73.32 49.66
CA ASP A 73 -56.54 72.56 49.34
C ASP A 73 -56.52 71.11 49.88
N GLY A 74 -57.71 70.54 50.07
CA GLY A 74 -57.90 69.19 50.62
C GLY A 74 -57.78 69.10 52.14
N ILE A 75 -57.60 70.21 52.87
CA ILE A 75 -57.55 70.25 54.34
C ILE A 75 -58.96 70.41 54.92
N LYS A 76 -59.39 69.48 55.77
CA LYS A 76 -60.74 69.45 56.36
C LYS A 76 -60.68 69.20 57.87
N MET A 77 -61.47 69.95 58.65
CA MET A 77 -61.85 69.57 60.01
C MET A 77 -62.94 68.51 59.91
N ILE A 78 -62.68 67.37 60.52
CA ILE A 78 -63.56 66.22 60.48
C ILE A 78 -63.91 65.75 61.90
N ALA A 79 -65.15 65.30 62.10
CA ALA A 79 -65.61 64.72 63.36
C ALA A 79 -66.13 63.30 63.12
N MET A 80 -65.82 62.39 64.03
CA MET A 80 -66.15 60.98 63.84
C MET A 80 -67.66 60.78 63.93
N GLU A 81 -68.25 59.96 63.04
CA GLU A 81 -69.69 59.70 63.11
C GLU A 81 -70.09 58.83 64.32
N ASN A 82 -69.12 58.25 65.04
CA ASN A 82 -69.30 57.39 66.20
C ASN A 82 -68.52 57.90 67.42
N LYS A 83 -68.98 57.50 68.61
CA LYS A 83 -68.29 57.79 69.87
C LYS A 83 -67.18 56.77 70.16
N ILE A 84 -66.12 57.22 70.83
CA ILE A 84 -65.07 56.33 71.36
C ILE A 84 -65.39 55.79 72.76
N GLY A 85 -66.39 56.36 73.42
CA GLY A 85 -66.88 55.96 74.72
C GLY A 85 -67.87 57.00 75.27
N ASP A 86 -68.46 56.71 76.42
CA ASP A 86 -69.17 57.69 77.24
C ASP A 86 -68.29 58.06 78.43
N SER A 87 -68.24 59.34 78.76
CA SER A 87 -67.46 59.84 79.89
C SER A 87 -68.19 60.98 80.57
N ILE A 88 -67.93 61.15 81.86
CA ILE A 88 -68.11 62.45 82.51
C ILE A 88 -67.08 63.43 81.96
N TYR A 89 -67.38 64.73 81.98
CA TYR A 89 -66.39 65.73 81.56
C TYR A 89 -65.27 65.86 82.58
N SER A 90 -65.62 66.06 83.85
CA SER A 90 -64.69 66.26 84.96
C SER A 90 -65.26 65.70 86.26
N LEU A 91 -64.40 65.17 87.13
CA LEU A 91 -64.75 64.80 88.51
C LEU A 91 -64.90 66.03 89.42
N ASP A 92 -64.31 67.14 88.98
CA ASP A 92 -64.11 68.35 89.75
C ASP A 92 -64.80 69.54 89.09
N TYR A 93 -65.13 70.56 89.90
CA TYR A 93 -65.58 71.85 89.36
C TYR A 93 -64.47 72.46 88.50
N PHE A 94 -64.79 72.93 87.29
CA PHE A 94 -63.81 73.53 86.36
C PHE A 94 -62.94 74.60 87.01
N PHE A 95 -63.50 75.33 87.97
CA PHE A 95 -62.82 76.38 88.71
C PHE A 95 -62.71 76.07 90.21
N ASN A 96 -62.64 74.78 90.58
CA ASN A 96 -62.52 74.35 91.98
C ASN A 96 -61.27 74.92 92.67
N LYS A 97 -60.23 75.23 91.89
CA LYS A 97 -59.02 75.94 92.29
C LYS A 97 -59.04 77.33 91.70
N ASN A 98 -58.56 78.30 92.45
CA ASN A 98 -58.45 79.70 92.01
C ASN A 98 -57.22 79.88 91.09
N GLU A 99 -57.19 79.13 89.99
CA GLU A 99 -56.11 79.08 89.00
C GLU A 99 -56.55 79.80 87.73
N ASP A 100 -55.89 80.90 87.39
CA ASP A 100 -56.30 81.76 86.28
C ASP A 100 -56.09 81.14 84.89
N ASP A 101 -55.21 80.14 84.78
CA ASP A 101 -54.86 79.49 83.50
C ASP A 101 -55.71 78.25 83.20
N ASN A 102 -56.63 77.86 84.10
CA ASN A 102 -57.45 76.66 83.91
C ASN A 102 -58.57 76.90 82.88
N ASP A 103 -58.56 76.12 81.81
CA ASP A 103 -59.54 76.13 80.71
C ASP A 103 -60.56 74.99 80.79
N GLY A 104 -60.49 74.18 81.84
CA GLY A 104 -61.39 73.07 82.15
C GLY A 104 -61.25 71.84 81.24
N TYR A 105 -60.77 72.00 80.02
CA TYR A 105 -60.65 70.92 79.05
C TYR A 105 -59.32 70.18 79.16
N GLN A 106 -58.19 70.89 79.30
CA GLN A 106 -56.87 70.24 79.27
C GLN A 106 -56.68 69.21 80.40
N GLU A 107 -57.28 69.44 81.57
CA GLU A 107 -57.23 68.53 82.73
C GLU A 107 -58.47 67.60 82.82
N SER A 108 -59.36 67.62 81.81
CA SER A 108 -60.61 66.85 81.82
C SER A 108 -60.41 65.36 81.57
N VAL A 109 -61.37 64.55 82.04
CA VAL A 109 -61.41 63.10 81.76
C VAL A 109 -61.64 62.85 80.26
N VAL A 110 -62.40 63.72 79.61
CA VAL A 110 -62.68 63.62 78.18
C VAL A 110 -61.42 63.87 77.34
N LYS A 111 -60.58 64.86 77.70
CA LYS A 111 -59.29 65.08 77.03
C LYS A 111 -58.38 63.86 77.13
N ALA A 112 -58.27 63.28 78.32
CA ALA A 112 -57.50 62.04 78.51
C ALA A 112 -58.01 60.88 77.64
N THR A 113 -59.34 60.74 77.53
CA THR A 113 -59.98 59.70 76.70
C THR A 113 -59.67 59.89 75.20
N VAL A 114 -59.72 61.13 74.71
CA VAL A 114 -59.40 61.45 73.31
C VAL A 114 -57.90 61.30 73.02
N ASP A 115 -57.04 61.70 73.95
CA ASP A 115 -55.59 61.56 73.81
C ASP A 115 -55.15 60.09 73.79
N GLU A 116 -55.76 59.26 74.63
CA GLU A 116 -55.51 57.82 74.61
C GLU A 116 -55.97 57.19 73.29
N TRP A 117 -57.15 57.58 72.78
CA TRP A 117 -57.61 57.12 71.47
C TRP A 117 -56.67 57.54 70.33
N TYR A 118 -56.22 58.80 70.32
CA TYR A 118 -55.30 59.31 69.31
C TYR A 118 -53.96 58.56 69.36
N LYS A 119 -53.42 58.36 70.57
CA LYS A 119 -52.18 57.62 70.79
C LYS A 119 -52.25 56.18 70.29
N ASN A 120 -53.38 55.51 70.50
CA ASN A 120 -53.55 54.10 70.15
C ASN A 120 -53.92 53.89 68.68
N THR A 121 -54.54 54.88 68.03
CA THR A 121 -55.10 54.72 66.67
C THR A 121 -54.27 55.41 65.60
N ILE A 122 -53.66 56.55 65.92
CA ILE A 122 -53.05 57.44 64.91
C ILE A 122 -51.57 57.71 65.21
N ALA A 123 -51.22 58.09 66.44
CA ALA A 123 -49.86 58.55 66.76
C ALA A 123 -48.81 57.47 66.44
N GLY A 124 -47.76 57.85 65.71
CA GLY A 124 -46.70 56.97 65.25
C GLY A 124 -47.07 56.03 64.08
N SER A 125 -48.31 56.05 63.61
CA SER A 125 -48.74 55.31 62.42
C SER A 125 -48.53 56.15 61.15
N PRO A 126 -48.47 55.53 59.96
CA PRO A 126 -48.43 56.28 58.69
C PRO A 126 -49.62 57.23 58.50
N ALA A 127 -50.74 57.01 59.18
CA ALA A 127 -51.91 57.89 59.12
C ALA A 127 -51.65 59.27 59.76
N GLU A 128 -50.73 59.36 60.74
CA GLU A 128 -50.39 60.63 61.41
C GLU A 128 -49.81 61.68 60.44
N GLU A 129 -49.20 61.25 59.32
CA GLU A 129 -48.68 62.16 58.29
C GLU A 129 -49.76 63.11 57.79
N PHE A 130 -50.99 62.62 57.65
CA PHE A 130 -52.11 63.38 57.12
C PHE A 130 -52.80 64.27 58.15
N VAL A 131 -52.60 64.04 59.45
CA VAL A 131 -53.15 64.87 60.53
C VAL A 131 -52.41 66.20 60.62
N GLN A 132 -53.15 67.29 60.67
CA GLN A 132 -52.63 68.65 60.79
C GLN A 132 -52.51 69.07 62.26
N PRO A 133 -51.49 69.88 62.62
CA PRO A 133 -51.38 70.42 63.96
C PRO A 133 -52.52 71.41 64.24
N VAL A 134 -53.11 71.33 65.43
CA VAL A 134 -54.22 72.17 65.86
C VAL A 134 -53.90 72.91 67.15
N THR A 135 -54.62 74.01 67.37
CA THR A 135 -54.67 74.74 68.64
C THR A 135 -56.13 74.91 69.03
N SER A 136 -56.53 74.27 70.14
CA SER A 136 -57.82 74.50 70.80
C SER A 136 -57.68 75.68 71.77
N HIS A 137 -58.40 76.77 71.54
CA HIS A 137 -58.42 77.91 72.46
C HIS A 137 -59.73 77.91 73.23
N ASN A 138 -59.71 77.41 74.47
CA ASN A 138 -60.85 77.56 75.38
C ASN A 138 -60.64 78.78 76.28
N ILE A 139 -61.73 79.38 76.75
CA ILE A 139 -61.67 80.49 77.70
C ILE A 139 -61.14 79.99 79.06
N THR A 140 -60.12 80.65 79.59
CA THR A 140 -59.55 80.36 80.91
C THR A 140 -60.31 81.08 82.03
N LEU A 141 -60.19 80.62 83.27
CA LEU A 141 -60.78 81.31 84.44
C LEU A 141 -60.34 82.77 84.53
N GLY A 142 -59.07 83.07 84.29
CA GLY A 142 -58.51 84.42 84.30
C GLY A 142 -59.15 85.31 83.25
N GLU A 143 -59.40 84.77 82.06
CA GLU A 143 -60.12 85.47 80.99
C GLU A 143 -61.59 85.68 81.35
N VAL A 144 -62.25 84.69 81.96
CA VAL A 144 -63.63 84.84 82.47
C VAL A 144 -63.68 85.97 83.50
N LYS A 145 -62.78 85.98 84.50
CA LYS A 145 -62.68 87.03 85.53
C LYS A 145 -62.45 88.41 84.92
N LYS A 146 -61.52 88.52 83.96
CA LYS A 146 -61.15 89.77 83.32
C LYS A 146 -62.27 90.32 82.42
N LYS A 147 -62.91 89.44 81.65
CA LYS A 147 -63.90 89.81 80.63
C LYS A 147 -65.30 90.03 81.24
N TYR A 148 -65.64 89.31 82.31
CA TYR A 148 -66.98 89.30 82.91
C TYR A 148 -67.02 89.68 84.39
N TYR A 149 -65.95 90.26 84.94
CA TYR A 149 -65.87 90.84 86.30
C TYR A 149 -66.16 89.88 87.47
N TRP A 150 -65.77 88.60 87.37
CA TRP A 150 -65.85 87.67 88.51
C TRP A 150 -64.81 88.04 89.59
N LYS A 151 -65.23 88.09 90.86
CA LYS A 151 -64.36 88.52 91.98
C LYS A 151 -63.60 87.35 92.62
N ASP A 152 -64.19 86.15 92.64
CA ASP A 152 -63.57 84.87 93.00
C ASP A 152 -64.36 83.70 92.36
N ASN A 153 -63.84 82.48 92.50
CA ASN A 153 -64.43 81.26 91.93
C ASN A 153 -65.74 80.80 92.63
N THR A 154 -66.15 81.47 93.71
CA THR A 154 -67.38 81.18 94.47
C THR A 154 -68.47 82.25 94.31
N ASN A 155 -68.15 83.40 93.73
CA ASN A 155 -69.04 84.56 93.65
C ASN A 155 -69.41 85.00 92.22
N GLY A 156 -69.19 84.13 91.22
CA GLY A 156 -69.55 84.32 89.80
C GLY A 156 -71.07 84.32 89.53
N SER A 157 -71.84 85.13 90.26
CA SER A 157 -73.28 85.31 90.06
C SER A 157 -73.54 86.50 89.12
N ILE A 158 -73.30 86.28 87.83
CA ILE A 158 -73.99 87.01 86.76
C ILE A 158 -74.86 85.99 86.03
N GLY A 159 -76.18 86.24 86.01
CA GLY A 159 -77.22 85.29 85.63
C GLY A 159 -76.94 84.50 84.34
N TYR A 160 -77.47 83.28 84.37
CA TYR A 160 -77.31 82.12 83.48
C TYR A 160 -77.32 82.33 81.94
N SER A 161 -77.46 83.54 81.38
CA SER A 161 -77.74 83.69 79.93
C SER A 161 -76.72 84.46 79.08
N GLN A 162 -76.05 85.51 79.57
CA GLN A 162 -75.34 86.40 78.62
C GLN A 162 -73.95 85.92 78.17
N TRP A 163 -73.16 85.32 79.06
CA TRP A 163 -71.78 84.93 78.71
C TRP A 163 -71.70 83.52 78.11
N ALA A 164 -72.61 82.61 78.48
CA ALA A 164 -72.68 81.25 77.97
C ALA A 164 -72.97 81.20 76.46
N ASP A 165 -73.88 82.04 75.96
CA ASP A 165 -74.11 82.20 74.51
C ASP A 165 -72.90 82.83 73.80
N THR A 166 -72.14 83.68 74.51
CA THR A 166 -70.99 84.40 73.93
C THR A 166 -69.81 83.46 73.69
N ILE A 167 -69.54 82.52 74.60
CA ILE A 167 -68.38 81.61 74.49
C ILE A 167 -68.60 80.53 73.43
N VAL A 168 -69.84 80.13 73.17
CA VAL A 168 -70.18 79.18 72.10
C VAL A 168 -70.44 79.87 70.76
N SER A 169 -70.51 81.21 70.73
CA SER A 169 -70.71 81.95 69.50
C SER A 169 -69.60 81.64 68.47
N PRO A 170 -69.89 81.72 67.17
CA PRO A 170 -68.89 81.49 66.13
C PRO A 170 -67.71 82.44 66.31
N GLN A 171 -66.50 81.95 66.06
CA GLN A 171 -65.25 82.71 66.14
C GLN A 171 -64.85 83.23 67.53
N SER A 172 -65.61 82.91 68.60
CA SER A 172 -65.22 83.27 69.96
C SER A 172 -64.00 82.47 70.42
N TYR A 173 -64.09 81.15 70.34
CA TYR A 173 -63.10 80.19 70.83
C TYR A 173 -63.00 79.00 69.86
N PRO A 174 -62.79 79.22 68.53
CA PRO A 174 -62.74 78.14 67.55
C PRO A 174 -61.46 77.33 67.67
N THR A 175 -61.52 76.08 67.25
CA THR A 175 -60.33 75.28 67.00
C THR A 175 -59.68 75.77 65.70
N THR A 176 -58.37 76.01 65.73
CA THR A 176 -57.61 76.48 64.57
C THR A 176 -56.54 75.47 64.16
N PHE A 177 -56.19 75.40 62.87
CA PHE A 177 -55.15 74.52 62.34
C PHE A 177 -53.92 75.30 61.87
N GLY A 178 -52.76 74.64 61.80
CA GLY A 178 -51.50 75.20 61.30
C GLY A 178 -50.51 75.64 62.37
N ALA A 179 -50.90 75.67 63.64
CA ALA A 179 -50.04 75.87 64.80
C ALA A 179 -50.46 74.91 65.93
N GLY A 180 -49.53 74.50 66.79
CA GLY A 180 -49.81 73.59 67.91
C GLY A 180 -49.32 72.16 67.67
N LYS A 181 -50.03 71.16 68.22
CA LYS A 181 -49.65 69.73 68.15
C LYS A 181 -50.61 68.99 67.23
N LYS A 182 -50.13 67.91 66.60
CA LYS A 182 -51.01 66.93 65.98
C LYS A 182 -51.70 66.15 67.11
N GLU A 183 -53.00 66.32 67.23
CA GLU A 183 -53.81 65.68 68.26
C GLU A 183 -55.24 65.54 67.79
N ALA A 184 -55.98 64.61 68.41
CA ALA A 184 -57.43 64.62 68.36
C ALA A 184 -57.97 65.53 69.46
N PHE A 185 -59.16 66.07 69.23
CA PHE A 185 -59.90 66.92 70.17
C PHE A 185 -61.37 66.54 70.14
N ILE A 186 -62.20 67.06 71.04
CA ILE A 186 -63.65 67.15 70.81
C ILE A 186 -63.95 68.54 70.25
N LEU A 187 -65.04 68.73 69.50
CA LEU A 187 -65.34 70.04 68.92
C LEU A 187 -65.61 71.10 70.01
N SER A 188 -65.31 72.37 69.75
CA SER A 188 -65.78 73.49 70.58
C SER A 188 -67.20 73.90 70.19
N GLY A 189 -67.89 74.65 71.05
CA GLY A 189 -69.16 75.29 70.69
C GLY A 189 -69.00 76.21 69.47
N SER A 190 -67.88 76.93 69.36
CA SER A 190 -67.60 77.80 68.21
C SER A 190 -67.38 77.04 66.89
N ASP A 191 -66.95 75.77 66.93
CA ASP A 191 -66.72 74.96 65.72
C ASP A 191 -68.03 74.51 65.07
N VAL A 192 -69.10 74.42 65.87
CA VAL A 192 -70.40 73.86 65.45
C VAL A 192 -71.51 74.90 65.37
N THR A 193 -71.29 76.16 65.72
CA THR A 193 -72.33 77.21 65.71
C THR A 193 -72.23 78.16 64.52
N LYS A 194 -73.36 78.76 64.14
CA LYS A 194 -73.45 79.84 63.13
C LYS A 194 -73.88 81.19 63.69
N GLU A 195 -74.60 81.21 64.81
CA GLU A 195 -74.98 82.43 65.51
C GLU A 195 -75.33 82.09 66.97
N LYS A 196 -74.67 82.71 67.95
CA LYS A 196 -74.83 82.38 69.38
C LYS A 196 -74.69 80.88 69.61
N ALA A 197 -75.71 80.22 70.19
CA ALA A 197 -75.73 78.79 70.41
C ALA A 197 -76.32 77.98 69.23
N ALA A 198 -76.88 78.61 68.19
CA ALA A 198 -77.51 77.89 67.08
C ALA A 198 -76.47 77.19 66.19
N LEU A 199 -76.71 75.92 65.85
CA LEU A 199 -75.77 75.11 65.07
C LEU A 199 -75.64 75.56 63.61
N SER A 200 -74.42 75.43 63.06
CA SER A 200 -74.12 75.55 61.63
C SER A 200 -74.73 74.39 60.84
N ASP A 201 -74.85 74.52 59.53
CA ASP A 201 -75.45 73.45 58.70
C ASP A 201 -74.65 72.15 58.79
N ASN A 202 -73.32 72.23 58.87
CA ASN A 202 -72.46 71.07 59.14
C ASN A 202 -72.62 70.55 60.56
N GLY A 203 -72.80 71.44 61.55
CA GLY A 203 -73.12 71.07 62.93
C GLY A 203 -74.44 70.31 63.04
N VAL A 204 -75.48 70.73 62.30
CA VAL A 204 -76.78 70.04 62.21
C VAL A 204 -76.62 68.71 61.47
N SER A 205 -75.85 68.65 60.38
CA SER A 205 -75.56 67.42 59.65
C SER A 205 -74.88 66.37 60.55
N HIS A 206 -73.85 66.80 61.29
CA HIS A 206 -73.15 65.95 62.25
C HIS A 206 -74.07 65.50 63.38
N LEU A 207 -74.86 66.41 63.98
CA LEU A 207 -75.86 66.07 64.99
C LEU A 207 -76.84 64.99 64.50
N ASN A 208 -77.32 65.10 63.27
CA ASN A 208 -78.24 64.14 62.67
C ASN A 208 -77.57 62.77 62.45
N LYS A 209 -76.28 62.74 62.12
CA LYS A 209 -75.51 61.49 61.97
C LYS A 209 -75.22 60.82 63.32
N LEU A 210 -74.83 61.60 64.33
CA LEU A 210 -74.73 61.12 65.71
C LEU A 210 -76.05 60.50 66.17
N LYS A 211 -77.18 61.17 65.95
CA LYS A 211 -78.52 60.67 66.25
C LYS A 211 -78.84 59.36 65.50
N LYS A 212 -78.53 59.30 64.20
CA LYS A 212 -78.71 58.10 63.38
C LYS A 212 -77.89 56.92 63.91
N ASN A 213 -76.71 57.19 64.47
CA ASN A 213 -75.82 56.22 65.09
C ASN A 213 -76.13 55.95 66.57
N GLY A 214 -77.26 56.44 67.09
CA GLY A 214 -77.73 56.16 68.45
C GLY A 214 -77.02 56.94 69.55
N ILE A 215 -76.45 58.11 69.23
CA ILE A 215 -75.76 58.99 70.17
C ILE A 215 -76.68 60.18 70.50
N ASP A 216 -77.25 60.16 71.70
CA ASP A 216 -78.25 61.15 72.13
C ASP A 216 -77.63 62.49 72.55
N SER A 217 -76.37 62.48 72.98
CA SER A 217 -75.63 63.67 73.39
C SER A 217 -74.12 63.45 73.32
N SER A 218 -73.34 64.51 73.05
CA SER A 218 -71.87 64.45 73.03
C SER A 218 -71.24 65.71 73.62
N TRP A 219 -70.06 65.55 74.24
CA TRP A 219 -69.32 66.66 74.84
C TRP A 219 -68.67 67.58 73.81
N LEU A 220 -68.59 68.87 74.16
CA LEU A 220 -67.85 69.91 73.44
C LEU A 220 -66.82 70.56 74.38
N THR A 221 -65.71 71.12 73.85
CA THR A 221 -64.63 71.68 74.69
C THR A 221 -65.05 72.93 75.45
N SER A 222 -66.05 73.66 74.98
CA SER A 222 -66.43 74.92 75.58
C SER A 222 -67.01 74.69 76.98
N GLN A 223 -66.53 75.45 77.95
CA GLN A 223 -67.07 75.41 79.30
C GLN A 223 -68.52 75.91 79.32
N GLY A 224 -69.29 75.52 80.32
CA GLY A 224 -70.67 75.96 80.50
C GLY A 224 -70.85 77.03 81.58
N GLY A 225 -72.09 77.54 81.65
CA GLY A 225 -72.56 78.46 82.70
C GLY A 225 -72.51 77.89 84.13
N HIS A 226 -72.89 78.71 85.12
CA HIS A 226 -73.13 78.41 86.56
C HIS A 226 -73.49 76.93 86.88
N GLU A 227 -73.09 76.40 88.07
CA GLU A 227 -73.36 75.02 88.56
C GLU A 227 -72.53 73.87 87.98
N ASN A 228 -71.27 74.12 87.61
CA ASN A 228 -70.38 73.04 87.15
C ASN A 228 -70.85 72.38 85.86
N MET A 229 -71.13 73.19 84.83
CA MET A 229 -71.64 72.69 83.55
C MET A 229 -70.59 72.79 82.45
N GLY A 230 -70.60 71.82 81.53
CA GLY A 230 -69.89 71.83 80.24
C GLY A 230 -70.88 71.91 79.07
N THR A 231 -70.40 72.26 77.88
CA THR A 231 -71.25 72.30 76.68
C THR A 231 -71.38 70.93 76.04
N ILE A 232 -72.57 70.65 75.51
CA ILE A 232 -72.90 69.42 74.79
C ILE A 232 -73.68 69.72 73.51
N LEU A 233 -73.57 68.81 72.55
CA LEU A 233 -74.58 68.63 71.52
C LEU A 233 -75.67 67.71 72.05
N LEU A 234 -76.94 68.08 71.86
CA LEU A 234 -78.10 67.30 72.30
C LEU A 234 -78.98 66.97 71.09
N SER A 235 -79.25 65.67 70.86
CA SER A 235 -79.86 65.15 69.62
C SER A 235 -81.29 65.61 69.31
N ASP A 236 -81.95 66.29 70.25
CA ASP A 236 -83.32 66.82 70.10
C ASP A 236 -83.37 68.34 69.92
N ARG A 237 -82.22 69.02 69.88
CA ARG A 237 -82.14 70.48 69.70
C ARG A 237 -80.99 70.90 68.78
N GLU A 238 -81.27 71.82 67.86
CA GLU A 238 -80.27 72.40 66.95
C GLU A 238 -79.54 73.61 67.56
N GLU A 239 -79.24 73.53 68.86
CA GLU A 239 -78.47 74.52 69.61
C GLU A 239 -77.50 73.83 70.58
N VAL A 240 -76.35 74.46 70.84
CA VAL A 240 -75.42 74.02 71.88
C VAL A 240 -76.13 74.11 73.23
N SER A 241 -76.14 72.98 73.94
CA SER A 241 -76.77 72.83 75.25
C SER A 241 -75.70 72.74 76.34
N PHE A 242 -76.13 72.75 77.60
CA PHE A 242 -75.25 72.66 78.75
C PHE A 242 -75.66 71.48 79.61
N SER A 243 -74.68 70.74 80.13
CA SER A 243 -74.91 69.64 81.07
C SER A 243 -73.92 69.70 82.23
N VAL A 244 -74.31 69.15 83.38
CA VAL A 244 -73.43 69.07 84.55
C VAL A 244 -72.24 68.18 84.21
N VAL A 245 -71.01 68.62 84.50
CA VAL A 245 -69.77 67.90 84.10
C VAL A 245 -69.64 66.49 84.66
N THR A 246 -70.41 66.16 85.70
CA THR A 246 -70.45 64.83 86.31
C THR A 246 -71.45 63.89 85.65
N GLU A 247 -72.26 64.36 84.70
CA GLU A 247 -73.12 63.53 83.87
C GLU A 247 -72.33 62.87 82.74
N SER A 248 -72.75 61.69 82.31
CA SER A 248 -72.05 60.93 81.29
C SER A 248 -72.62 61.24 79.91
N HIS A 249 -71.78 61.71 78.99
CA HIS A 249 -72.13 61.96 77.59
C HIS A 249 -71.08 61.36 76.66
N ALA A 250 -71.42 61.23 75.37
CA ALA A 250 -70.53 60.63 74.40
C ALA A 250 -69.29 61.48 74.14
N VAL A 251 -68.15 60.82 74.00
CA VAL A 251 -66.89 61.42 73.56
C VAL A 251 -66.74 61.14 72.06
N VAL A 252 -66.84 62.20 71.26
CA VAL A 252 -66.76 62.15 69.80
C VAL A 252 -65.49 62.88 69.35
N PRO A 253 -64.46 62.17 68.89
CA PRO A 253 -63.23 62.81 68.44
C PRO A 253 -63.41 63.59 67.14
N ALA A 254 -62.61 64.62 67.01
CA ALA A 254 -62.41 65.43 65.83
C ALA A 254 -60.91 65.56 65.51
N LEU A 255 -60.61 65.80 64.24
CA LEU A 255 -59.28 65.95 63.68
C LEU A 255 -59.29 67.03 62.60
N VAL A 256 -58.12 67.52 62.22
CA VAL A 256 -57.93 68.24 60.94
C VAL A 256 -56.99 67.40 60.09
N VAL A 257 -57.37 67.07 58.84
CA VAL A 257 -56.63 66.14 57.96
C VAL A 257 -56.51 66.60 56.52
N GLN A 258 -55.48 66.10 55.80
CA GLN A 258 -55.31 66.23 54.35
C GLN A 258 -56.00 65.08 53.59
N THR A 259 -56.94 65.39 52.69
CA THR A 259 -57.80 64.42 51.96
C THR A 259 -57.46 64.29 50.47
N PHE A 260 -57.85 63.16 49.83
CA PHE A 260 -57.54 62.82 48.43
C PHE A 260 -58.62 61.94 47.73
N ASP A 261 -58.53 61.77 46.40
CA ASP A 261 -59.47 61.01 45.55
C ASP A 261 -58.97 59.55 45.24
N LYS A 262 -59.86 58.65 44.77
CA LYS A 262 -59.64 57.19 44.56
C LYS A 262 -59.30 56.80 43.08
N VAL A 263 -58.47 55.76 42.80
CA VAL A 263 -57.99 55.30 41.45
C VAL A 263 -58.15 53.75 41.25
N GLU A 264 -58.28 53.22 40.00
CA GLU A 264 -58.56 51.80 39.62
C GLU A 264 -57.39 51.04 38.89
N GLU A 265 -57.28 49.72 39.06
CA GLU A 265 -56.22 48.80 38.53
C GLU A 265 -56.63 48.00 37.26
N ALA A 266 -55.70 47.60 36.37
CA ALA A 266 -55.98 46.86 35.11
C ALA A 266 -55.70 45.34 35.15
N SER A 267 -56.13 44.61 34.10
CA SER A 267 -55.79 43.19 33.89
C SER A 267 -54.40 43.00 33.26
N PRO A 268 -53.68 41.89 33.55
CA PRO A 268 -52.33 41.66 33.06
C PRO A 268 -52.25 41.36 31.55
N VAL A 269 -51.10 41.69 30.96
CA VAL A 269 -50.72 41.30 29.58
C VAL A 269 -49.76 40.11 29.65
N THR A 270 -50.07 39.01 28.95
CA THR A 270 -49.23 37.81 28.89
C THR A 270 -48.48 37.73 27.55
N VAL A 271 -47.16 37.65 27.59
CA VAL A 271 -46.28 37.54 26.42
C VAL A 271 -45.85 36.08 26.26
N LYS A 272 -46.13 35.49 25.09
CA LYS A 272 -45.81 34.08 24.75
C LYS A 272 -44.79 34.01 23.63
N TYR A 273 -43.96 32.96 23.63
CA TYR A 273 -42.94 32.69 22.63
C TYR A 273 -43.14 31.29 22.05
N GLN A 274 -43.57 31.21 20.79
CA GLN A 274 -43.96 29.93 20.19
C GLN A 274 -43.47 29.77 18.74
N ASP A 275 -43.45 28.53 18.24
CA ASP A 275 -43.21 28.25 16.82
C ASP A 275 -44.47 28.46 15.95
N GLU A 276 -44.35 28.21 14.64
CA GLU A 276 -45.46 28.32 13.68
C GLU A 276 -46.61 27.35 13.95
N ASP A 277 -46.34 26.24 14.66
CA ASP A 277 -47.32 25.22 15.05
C ASP A 277 -47.96 25.51 16.41
N GLY A 278 -47.51 26.57 17.11
CA GLY A 278 -48.01 26.99 18.41
C GLY A 278 -47.35 26.28 19.60
N ASN A 279 -46.23 25.60 19.40
CA ASN A 279 -45.47 24.99 20.51
C ASN A 279 -44.67 26.05 21.25
N GLU A 280 -44.73 26.04 22.59
CA GLU A 280 -43.97 26.96 23.44
C GLU A 280 -42.46 26.69 23.33
N LEU A 281 -41.69 27.75 23.06
CA LEU A 281 -40.24 27.70 22.87
C LEU A 281 -39.46 28.32 24.03
N ALA A 282 -40.09 29.20 24.81
CA ALA A 282 -39.54 29.84 25.99
C ALA A 282 -40.67 30.23 26.95
N GLU A 283 -40.36 30.40 28.23
CA GLU A 283 -41.34 30.74 29.28
C GLU A 283 -42.05 32.07 28.99
N SER A 284 -43.36 32.08 29.25
CA SER A 284 -44.21 33.27 29.08
C SER A 284 -43.91 34.36 30.13
N VAL A 285 -43.97 35.63 29.72
CA VAL A 285 -43.72 36.80 30.59
C VAL A 285 -45.01 37.54 30.88
N VAL A 286 -45.26 37.93 32.14
CA VAL A 286 -46.47 38.67 32.56
C VAL A 286 -46.13 40.12 32.86
N LEU A 287 -46.87 41.06 32.25
CA LEU A 287 -46.77 42.49 32.49
C LEU A 287 -48.02 42.99 33.24
N ASN A 288 -47.84 43.85 34.24
CA ASN A 288 -48.92 44.45 35.05
C ASN A 288 -48.85 45.99 34.98
N GLY A 289 -49.99 46.67 35.12
CA GLY A 289 -50.09 48.13 35.18
C GLY A 289 -51.51 48.66 35.35
N GLU A 290 -51.65 49.98 35.45
CA GLU A 290 -52.94 50.68 35.62
C GLU A 290 -53.70 50.84 34.28
N VAL A 291 -55.02 50.99 34.34
CA VAL A 291 -55.84 51.10 33.12
C VAL A 291 -55.42 52.34 32.33
N GLY A 292 -55.12 52.16 31.05
CA GLY A 292 -54.66 53.23 30.16
C GLY A 292 -53.16 53.52 30.20
N SER A 293 -52.40 52.93 31.14
CA SER A 293 -50.93 52.99 31.11
C SER A 293 -50.37 52.17 29.95
N ALA A 294 -49.25 52.61 29.39
CA ALA A 294 -48.59 51.92 28.28
C ALA A 294 -47.81 50.67 28.74
N TYR A 295 -47.77 49.64 27.90
CA TYR A 295 -46.86 48.49 28.04
C TYR A 295 -46.02 48.29 26.78
N GLN A 296 -44.88 47.62 26.96
CA GLN A 296 -43.97 47.22 25.90
C GLN A 296 -43.46 45.81 26.19
N SER A 297 -43.42 44.97 25.16
CA SER A 297 -42.82 43.64 25.19
C SER A 297 -41.67 43.56 24.18
N THR A 298 -40.76 42.62 24.39
CA THR A 298 -39.64 42.35 23.48
C THR A 298 -39.57 40.87 23.12
N PRO A 299 -39.09 40.52 21.92
CA PRO A 299 -38.81 39.14 21.58
C PRO A 299 -37.72 38.56 22.51
N ALA A 300 -37.81 37.27 22.79
CA ALA A 300 -36.79 36.51 23.47
C ALA A 300 -35.70 36.05 22.48
N SER A 301 -34.47 35.92 22.97
CA SER A 301 -33.40 35.24 22.23
C SER A 301 -33.52 33.74 22.52
N ILE A 302 -33.81 32.93 21.50
CA ILE A 302 -34.03 31.49 21.63
C ILE A 302 -33.04 30.76 20.71
N ASP A 303 -32.18 29.92 21.29
CA ASP A 303 -31.14 29.21 20.55
C ASP A 303 -31.73 28.31 19.44
N GLY A 304 -31.23 28.46 18.20
CA GLY A 304 -31.70 27.72 17.03
C GLY A 304 -33.02 28.21 16.42
N TRP A 305 -33.56 29.33 16.92
CA TRP A 305 -34.79 29.95 16.42
C TRP A 305 -34.56 31.42 16.09
N THR A 306 -35.17 31.86 14.99
CA THR A 306 -35.14 33.24 14.52
C THR A 306 -36.55 33.80 14.61
N LEU A 307 -36.70 35.03 15.08
CA LEU A 307 -38.01 35.69 15.10
C LEU A 307 -38.52 35.85 13.66
N LYS A 308 -39.71 35.32 13.38
CA LYS A 308 -40.33 35.43 12.06
C LYS A 308 -40.90 36.82 11.84
N GLU A 309 -41.71 37.29 12.79
CA GLU A 309 -42.32 38.62 12.74
C GLU A 309 -42.64 39.13 14.15
N THR A 310 -42.56 40.45 14.35
CA THR A 310 -42.96 41.09 15.61
C THR A 310 -44.48 41.30 15.63
N PRO A 311 -45.21 40.85 16.66
CA PRO A 311 -46.66 41.01 16.72
C PRO A 311 -47.07 42.48 16.78
N ALA A 312 -48.19 42.82 16.13
CA ALA A 312 -48.67 44.20 16.04
C ALA A 312 -48.98 44.83 17.41
N ASN A 313 -49.38 44.02 18.38
CA ASN A 313 -49.65 44.44 19.76
C ASN A 313 -48.44 44.27 20.71
N ALA A 314 -47.22 44.18 20.18
CA ALA A 314 -46.00 44.16 21.01
C ALA A 314 -45.88 45.39 21.93
N ASN A 315 -46.52 46.51 21.56
CA ASN A 315 -46.67 47.72 22.35
C ASN A 315 -48.15 48.10 22.38
N GLY A 316 -48.66 48.54 23.52
CA GLY A 316 -50.06 48.89 23.69
C GLY A 316 -50.32 49.60 25.02
N THR A 317 -51.59 49.62 25.44
CA THR A 317 -52.01 50.11 26.76
C THR A 317 -52.73 49.00 27.51
N PHE A 318 -52.58 48.97 28.84
CA PHE A 318 -53.32 48.05 29.70
C PHE A 318 -54.81 48.36 29.66
N THR A 319 -55.61 47.30 29.58
CA THR A 319 -57.07 47.35 29.57
C THR A 319 -57.65 46.58 30.75
N GLU A 320 -58.93 46.79 31.04
CA GLU A 320 -59.66 45.97 32.03
C GLU A 320 -59.73 44.49 31.63
N GLU A 321 -59.63 44.18 30.33
CA GLU A 321 -59.53 42.82 29.82
C GLU A 321 -58.07 42.35 29.75
N ALA A 322 -57.84 41.07 30.02
CA ALA A 322 -56.52 40.45 29.85
C ALA A 322 -56.12 40.39 28.37
N GLN A 323 -54.84 40.63 28.08
CA GLN A 323 -54.31 40.70 26.71
C GLN A 323 -53.21 39.65 26.50
N GLU A 324 -53.07 39.14 25.28
CA GLU A 324 -51.98 38.23 24.90
C GLU A 324 -51.13 38.80 23.76
N VAL A 325 -49.81 38.76 23.93
CA VAL A 325 -48.82 39.13 22.90
C VAL A 325 -48.03 37.88 22.51
N ILE A 326 -48.09 37.48 21.25
CA ILE A 326 -47.50 36.22 20.79
C ILE A 326 -46.37 36.52 19.79
N TYR A 327 -45.14 36.17 20.17
CA TYR A 327 -43.99 36.17 19.26
C TYR A 327 -43.87 34.79 18.59
N VAL A 328 -43.90 34.79 17.26
CA VAL A 328 -43.78 33.56 16.45
C VAL A 328 -42.37 33.44 15.88
N TYR A 329 -41.73 32.30 16.10
CA TYR A 329 -40.37 32.02 15.63
C TYR A 329 -40.36 30.93 14.56
N GLU A 330 -39.35 30.99 13.68
CA GLU A 330 -39.01 29.92 12.75
C GLU A 330 -37.62 29.37 13.08
N ARG A 331 -37.39 28.07 12.85
CA ARG A 331 -36.05 27.50 13.06
C ARG A 331 -35.01 28.18 12.16
N THR A 332 -33.85 28.47 12.73
CA THR A 332 -32.74 29.11 12.01
C THR A 332 -32.15 28.19 10.94
N GLU A 333 -31.84 28.75 9.77
CA GLU A 333 -31.09 28.06 8.71
C GLU A 333 -29.69 27.70 9.19
N ALA A 334 -29.31 26.42 9.07
CA ALA A 334 -27.98 25.97 9.47
C ALA A 334 -26.95 26.25 8.38
N LYS A 335 -25.66 26.15 8.75
CA LYS A 335 -24.60 26.10 7.75
C LYS A 335 -24.54 24.70 7.11
N PRO A 336 -24.13 24.60 5.84
CA PRO A 336 -24.13 23.32 5.13
C PRO A 336 -23.17 22.32 5.76
N VAL A 337 -23.53 21.04 5.62
CA VAL A 337 -22.63 19.91 5.87
C VAL A 337 -21.99 19.52 4.54
N THR A 338 -20.68 19.65 4.42
CA THR A 338 -19.93 19.23 3.23
C THR A 338 -19.40 17.81 3.40
N VAL A 339 -19.69 16.94 2.44
CA VAL A 339 -19.22 15.55 2.41
C VAL A 339 -18.11 15.43 1.38
N LYS A 340 -16.93 14.98 1.81
CA LYS A 340 -15.74 14.77 0.97
C LYS A 340 -15.40 13.29 0.85
N TYR A 341 -14.85 12.92 -0.29
CA TYR A 341 -14.40 11.57 -0.59
C TYR A 341 -12.94 11.63 -1.01
N GLN A 342 -12.03 11.13 -0.18
CA GLN A 342 -10.60 11.29 -0.40
C GLN A 342 -9.79 10.04 -0.07
N ASP A 343 -8.56 9.98 -0.56
CA ASP A 343 -7.59 8.96 -0.15
C ASP A 343 -6.89 9.31 1.19
N GLU A 344 -5.95 8.46 1.64
CA GLU A 344 -5.19 8.68 2.87
C GLU A 344 -4.29 9.92 2.82
N ASP A 345 -3.89 10.35 1.62
CA ASP A 345 -3.05 11.52 1.38
C ASP A 345 -3.90 12.81 1.26
N GLY A 346 -5.23 12.70 1.27
CA GLY A 346 -6.18 13.80 1.18
C GLY A 346 -6.53 14.24 -0.24
N ASN A 347 -6.21 13.43 -1.27
CA ASN A 347 -6.60 13.73 -2.65
C ASN A 347 -8.09 13.43 -2.85
N GLU A 348 -8.82 14.34 -3.50
CA GLU A 348 -10.24 14.16 -3.79
C GLU A 348 -10.44 13.08 -4.86
N LEU A 349 -11.24 12.06 -4.53
CA LEU A 349 -11.52 10.89 -5.37
C LEU A 349 -12.87 10.98 -6.09
N ALA A 350 -13.81 11.75 -5.54
CA ALA A 350 -15.12 12.02 -6.11
C ALA A 350 -15.61 13.40 -5.67
N LEU A 351 -16.50 14.00 -6.46
CA LEU A 351 -17.02 15.33 -6.19
C LEU A 351 -17.67 15.40 -4.80
N SER A 352 -17.28 16.40 -4.02
CA SER A 352 -17.94 16.70 -2.75
C SER A 352 -19.43 17.03 -2.92
N THR A 353 -20.22 16.70 -1.90
CA THR A 353 -21.67 17.00 -1.84
C THR A 353 -21.98 17.88 -0.64
N THR A 354 -23.08 18.63 -0.70
CA THR A 354 -23.51 19.51 0.39
C THR A 354 -24.93 19.20 0.80
N LEU A 355 -25.16 19.03 2.10
CA LEU A 355 -26.48 18.92 2.70
C LEU A 355 -26.82 20.25 3.36
N ASN A 356 -28.03 20.74 3.13
CA ASN A 356 -28.59 21.93 3.78
C ASN A 356 -29.75 21.52 4.68
N GLY A 357 -29.97 22.27 5.76
CA GLY A 357 -31.06 22.02 6.70
C GLY A 357 -31.16 23.13 7.75
N LYS A 358 -32.11 22.98 8.68
CA LYS A 358 -32.30 23.91 9.81
C LYS A 358 -31.61 23.39 11.06
N VAL A 359 -31.19 24.30 11.96
CA VAL A 359 -30.46 23.97 13.19
C VAL A 359 -31.23 22.92 14.01
N GLY A 360 -30.50 21.93 14.53
CA GLY A 360 -31.03 20.87 15.38
C GLY A 360 -31.77 19.74 14.64
N LEU A 361 -32.01 19.85 13.33
CA LEU A 361 -32.51 18.71 12.54
C LEU A 361 -31.40 17.71 12.23
N PRO A 362 -31.71 16.40 12.14
CA PRO A 362 -30.70 15.39 11.84
C PRO A 362 -30.26 15.42 10.37
N TYR A 363 -29.01 15.04 10.11
CA TYR A 363 -28.50 14.70 8.80
C TYR A 363 -27.90 13.29 8.81
N GLN A 364 -27.89 12.66 7.64
CA GLN A 364 -27.23 11.39 7.40
C GLN A 364 -26.54 11.43 6.04
N THR A 365 -25.34 10.88 5.98
CA THR A 365 -24.53 10.77 4.76
C THR A 365 -24.25 9.30 4.48
N SER A 366 -23.86 9.00 3.24
CA SER A 366 -23.47 7.66 2.80
C SER A 366 -22.15 7.74 2.06
N PRO A 367 -21.30 6.69 2.11
CA PRO A 367 -20.14 6.63 1.24
C PRO A 367 -20.55 6.57 -0.23
N ALA A 368 -19.71 7.10 -1.11
CA ALA A 368 -19.84 6.95 -2.54
C ALA A 368 -19.19 5.63 -2.99
N SER A 369 -19.73 5.02 -4.05
CA SER A 369 -19.04 3.94 -4.75
C SER A 369 -18.03 4.55 -5.71
N ILE A 370 -16.74 4.23 -5.53
CA ILE A 370 -15.65 4.78 -6.34
C ILE A 370 -14.85 3.63 -6.94
N ASP A 371 -14.82 3.53 -8.27
CA ASP A 371 -14.15 2.42 -8.97
C ASP A 371 -12.66 2.33 -8.62
N GLY A 372 -12.20 1.14 -8.23
CA GLY A 372 -10.81 0.89 -7.83
C GLY A 372 -10.45 1.34 -6.40
N TRP A 373 -11.44 1.76 -5.60
CA TRP A 373 -11.26 2.17 -4.21
C TRP A 373 -12.25 1.47 -3.28
N VAL A 374 -11.81 1.15 -2.08
CA VAL A 374 -12.62 0.57 -1.00
C VAL A 374 -12.62 1.51 0.20
N LEU A 375 -13.77 1.60 0.87
CA LEU A 375 -13.91 2.44 2.05
C LEU A 375 -13.14 1.83 3.22
N LYS A 376 -12.21 2.60 3.81
CA LYS A 376 -11.43 2.16 4.97
C LYS A 376 -12.29 2.05 6.24
N GLY A 377 -13.27 2.94 6.36
CA GLY A 377 -14.27 2.93 7.43
C GLY A 377 -15.25 4.09 7.33
N THR A 378 -16.41 3.94 7.97
CA THR A 378 -17.40 5.01 8.07
C THR A 378 -16.98 6.03 9.14
N PRO A 379 -16.91 7.33 8.84
CA PRO A 379 -16.56 8.35 9.82
C PRO A 379 -17.66 8.47 10.90
N VAL A 380 -17.26 8.76 12.13
CA VAL A 380 -18.18 8.81 13.29
C VAL A 380 -19.27 9.87 13.11
N ASN A 381 -18.96 10.98 12.43
CA ASN A 381 -19.89 12.07 12.16
C ASN A 381 -20.68 11.91 10.85
N ALA A 382 -20.73 10.69 10.27
CA ALA A 382 -21.57 10.37 9.11
C ALA A 382 -23.07 10.64 9.36
N THR A 383 -23.48 10.58 10.63
CA THR A 383 -24.78 11.03 11.14
C THR A 383 -24.58 12.09 12.21
N GLY A 384 -25.46 13.07 12.29
CA GLY A 384 -25.41 14.13 13.30
C GLY A 384 -26.61 15.06 13.18
N THR A 385 -26.51 16.25 13.78
CA THR A 385 -27.48 17.33 13.61
C THR A 385 -26.83 18.52 12.93
N PHE A 386 -27.61 19.28 12.17
CA PHE A 386 -27.19 20.55 11.59
C PHE A 386 -26.92 21.59 12.68
N THR A 387 -25.83 22.34 12.53
CA THR A 387 -25.42 23.38 13.48
C THR A 387 -25.22 24.74 12.79
N GLU A 388 -25.06 25.80 13.57
CA GLU A 388 -24.73 27.15 13.05
C GLU A 388 -23.31 27.25 12.48
N LYS A 389 -22.47 26.23 12.69
CA LYS A 389 -21.13 26.13 12.11
C LYS A 389 -21.16 25.15 10.94
N ALA A 390 -20.39 25.46 9.89
CA ALA A 390 -20.21 24.52 8.79
C ALA A 390 -19.54 23.23 9.32
N GLN A 391 -20.04 22.08 8.87
CA GLN A 391 -19.56 20.78 9.29
C GLN A 391 -18.97 20.05 8.08
N GLU A 392 -17.95 19.22 8.33
CA GLU A 392 -17.29 18.43 7.29
C GLU A 392 -17.32 16.95 7.65
N VAL A 393 -17.80 16.11 6.72
CA VAL A 393 -17.79 14.65 6.82
C VAL A 393 -16.85 14.11 5.76
N VAL A 394 -15.81 13.39 6.18
CA VAL A 394 -14.76 12.89 5.28
C VAL A 394 -14.79 11.37 5.25
N TYR A 395 -15.10 10.81 4.09
CA TYR A 395 -14.93 9.38 3.81
C TYR A 395 -13.53 9.15 3.24
N VAL A 396 -12.74 8.34 3.94
CA VAL A 396 -11.37 7.98 3.53
C VAL A 396 -11.38 6.59 2.88
N TYR A 397 -10.82 6.51 1.67
CA TYR A 397 -10.73 5.30 0.88
C TYR A 397 -9.28 4.82 0.74
N GLU A 398 -9.11 3.52 0.55
CA GLU A 398 -7.85 2.91 0.14
C GLU A 398 -8.04 2.24 -1.22
N ARG A 399 -6.98 2.18 -2.05
CA ARG A 399 -7.07 1.49 -3.34
C ARG A 399 -7.34 0.00 -3.15
N THR A 400 -8.19 -0.55 -4.01
CA THR A 400 -8.52 -1.97 -4.05
C THR A 400 -7.31 -2.81 -4.45
N GLU A 401 -7.11 -3.96 -3.78
CA GLU A 401 -6.14 -4.97 -4.19
C GLU A 401 -6.51 -5.55 -5.57
N ALA A 402 -5.56 -5.54 -6.51
CA ALA A 402 -5.80 -6.08 -7.84
C ALA A 402 -5.65 -7.60 -7.87
N LYS A 403 -6.11 -8.22 -8.96
CA LYS A 403 -5.75 -9.62 -9.25
C LYS A 403 -4.33 -9.67 -9.81
N PRO A 404 -3.58 -10.76 -9.54
CA PRO A 404 -2.19 -10.87 -9.95
C PRO A 404 -2.04 -10.86 -11.47
N VAL A 405 -0.92 -10.31 -11.92
CA VAL A 405 -0.43 -10.44 -13.31
C VAL A 405 0.51 -11.63 -13.35
N THR A 406 0.19 -12.63 -14.17
CA THR A 406 1.03 -13.83 -14.35
C THR A 406 1.85 -13.68 -15.62
N VAL A 407 3.17 -13.83 -15.51
CA VAL A 407 4.11 -13.76 -16.63
C VAL A 407 4.53 -15.18 -16.99
N LYS A 408 4.33 -15.57 -18.25
CA LYS A 408 4.70 -16.88 -18.79
C LYS A 408 5.79 -16.73 -19.85
N TYR A 409 6.64 -17.75 -19.93
CA TYR A 409 7.72 -17.84 -20.91
C TYR A 409 7.54 -19.16 -21.66
N GLN A 410 7.15 -19.09 -22.93
CA GLN A 410 6.77 -20.27 -23.71
C GLN A 410 7.29 -20.22 -25.15
N ASP A 411 7.31 -21.38 -25.82
CA ASP A 411 7.55 -21.46 -27.27
C ASP A 411 6.29 -21.15 -28.10
N GLU A 412 6.39 -21.27 -29.43
CA GLU A 412 5.27 -21.02 -30.35
C GLU A 412 4.14 -22.06 -30.20
N GLU A 413 4.48 -23.27 -29.75
CA GLU A 413 3.55 -24.35 -29.46
C GLU A 413 2.89 -24.22 -28.07
N GLY A 414 3.35 -23.28 -27.24
CA GLY A 414 2.82 -23.00 -25.90
C GLY A 414 3.42 -23.84 -24.78
N ASN A 415 4.54 -24.51 -25.02
CA ASN A 415 5.26 -25.25 -23.98
C ASN A 415 6.01 -24.28 -23.06
N GLU A 416 5.94 -24.51 -21.75
CA GLU A 416 6.64 -23.69 -20.76
C GLU A 416 8.16 -23.92 -20.82
N LEU A 417 8.91 -22.83 -21.00
CA LEU A 417 10.37 -22.83 -21.13
C LEU A 417 11.08 -22.40 -19.84
N ALA A 418 10.42 -21.61 -19.00
CA ALA A 418 10.90 -21.17 -17.70
C ALA A 418 9.72 -20.95 -16.74
N PRO A 419 9.93 -21.07 -15.41
CA PRO A 419 8.87 -20.90 -14.42
C PRO A 419 8.15 -19.56 -14.57
N SER A 420 6.82 -19.60 -14.53
CA SER A 420 6.01 -18.38 -14.49
C SER A 420 6.26 -17.54 -13.23
N THR A 421 6.10 -16.21 -13.36
CA THR A 421 6.20 -15.27 -12.24
C THR A 421 4.89 -14.53 -12.02
N THR A 422 4.64 -14.05 -10.80
CA THR A 422 3.42 -13.32 -10.46
C THR A 422 3.75 -11.97 -9.86
N LEU A 423 3.14 -10.91 -10.40
CA LEU A 423 3.21 -9.56 -9.86
C LEU A 423 1.88 -9.26 -9.15
N ASN A 424 1.99 -8.71 -7.94
CA ASN A 424 0.85 -8.23 -7.15
C ASN A 424 0.91 -6.71 -7.04
N GLY A 425 -0.26 -6.06 -6.97
CA GLY A 425 -0.36 -4.61 -6.84
C GLY A 425 -1.80 -4.18 -6.61
N LYS A 426 -2.01 -2.86 -6.51
CA LYS A 426 -3.34 -2.26 -6.37
C LYS A 426 -3.88 -1.79 -7.71
N VAL A 427 -5.21 -1.78 -7.86
CA VAL A 427 -5.88 -1.43 -9.12
C VAL A 427 -5.42 -0.05 -9.62
N GLY A 428 -5.17 0.04 -10.92
CA GLY A 428 -4.75 1.27 -11.61
C GLY A 428 -3.29 1.68 -11.38
N LEU A 429 -2.51 0.97 -10.57
CA LEU A 429 -1.06 1.18 -10.51
C LEU A 429 -0.38 0.49 -11.70
N PRO A 430 0.73 1.03 -12.22
CA PRO A 430 1.45 0.43 -13.33
C PRO A 430 2.17 -0.86 -12.91
N TYR A 431 2.30 -1.80 -13.84
CA TYR A 431 3.26 -2.90 -13.77
C TYR A 431 4.15 -2.89 -15.01
N GLN A 432 5.33 -3.46 -14.84
CA GLN A 432 6.30 -3.68 -15.91
C GLN A 432 6.88 -5.08 -15.76
N THR A 433 7.02 -5.76 -16.88
CA THR A 433 7.63 -7.08 -16.97
C THR A 433 8.78 -7.02 -17.98
N ASN A 434 9.76 -7.91 -17.80
CA ASN A 434 10.89 -8.04 -18.69
C ASN A 434 11.01 -9.51 -19.15
N PRO A 435 11.51 -9.75 -20.37
CA PRO A 435 11.79 -11.10 -20.82
C PRO A 435 12.89 -11.72 -19.95
N THR A 436 12.79 -13.02 -19.73
CA THR A 436 13.84 -13.83 -19.08
C THR A 436 14.80 -14.36 -20.14
N SER A 437 16.10 -14.42 -19.82
CA SER A 437 17.09 -15.11 -20.67
C SER A 437 16.94 -16.62 -20.49
N ILE A 438 16.77 -17.36 -21.58
CA ILE A 438 16.57 -18.82 -21.57
C ILE A 438 17.58 -19.45 -22.52
N ASP A 439 18.44 -20.34 -22.00
CA ASP A 439 19.51 -20.97 -22.78
C ASP A 439 18.97 -21.74 -24.01
N GLY A 440 19.53 -21.45 -25.19
CA GLY A 440 19.10 -22.06 -26.45
C GLY A 440 17.81 -21.47 -27.06
N TRP A 441 17.28 -20.40 -26.50
CA TRP A 441 16.10 -19.69 -26.98
C TRP A 441 16.35 -18.19 -27.11
N VAL A 442 15.76 -17.58 -28.15
CA VAL A 442 15.76 -16.13 -28.36
C VAL A 442 14.33 -15.61 -28.32
N LEU A 443 14.16 -14.41 -27.78
CA LEU A 443 12.85 -13.78 -27.72
C LEU A 443 12.39 -13.44 -29.14
N LYS A 444 11.22 -13.95 -29.53
CA LYS A 444 10.65 -13.67 -30.86
C LYS A 444 10.07 -12.26 -30.93
N ASP A 445 9.22 -11.91 -29.96
CA ASP A 445 8.66 -10.57 -29.84
C ASP A 445 8.27 -10.24 -28.40
N THR A 446 8.24 -8.95 -28.07
CA THR A 446 7.79 -8.47 -26.75
C THR A 446 6.26 -8.33 -26.76
N PRO A 447 5.53 -8.95 -25.81
CA PRO A 447 4.08 -8.84 -25.78
C PRO A 447 3.65 -7.39 -25.54
N VAL A 448 2.57 -6.96 -26.21
CA VAL A 448 2.08 -5.57 -26.15
C VAL A 448 1.71 -5.16 -24.72
N ASN A 449 1.23 -6.11 -23.92
CA ASN A 449 0.89 -5.91 -22.51
C ASN A 449 2.06 -6.18 -21.54
N ALA A 450 3.32 -6.18 -22.00
CA ALA A 450 4.50 -6.26 -21.12
C ALA A 450 4.52 -5.12 -20.08
N ASN A 451 3.93 -3.98 -20.44
CA ASN A 451 3.67 -2.84 -19.57
C ASN A 451 2.17 -2.57 -19.56
N GLY A 452 1.62 -2.27 -18.39
CA GLY A 452 0.19 -1.99 -18.25
C GLY A 452 -0.14 -1.49 -16.86
N THR A 453 -1.43 -1.52 -16.51
CA THR A 453 -1.91 -1.26 -15.16
C THR A 453 -2.57 -2.51 -14.59
N PHE A 454 -2.45 -2.69 -13.28
CA PHE A 454 -3.15 -3.73 -12.56
C PHE A 454 -4.67 -3.51 -12.63
N THR A 455 -5.41 -4.57 -12.93
CA THR A 455 -6.88 -4.54 -13.02
C THR A 455 -7.55 -5.48 -12.03
N GLU A 456 -8.86 -5.37 -11.88
CA GLU A 456 -9.66 -6.31 -11.07
C GLU A 456 -9.75 -7.72 -11.66
N LYS A 457 -9.31 -7.90 -12.92
CA LYS A 457 -9.22 -9.19 -13.59
C LYS A 457 -7.77 -9.66 -13.59
N ALA A 458 -7.55 -10.96 -13.41
CA ALA A 458 -6.22 -11.54 -13.58
C ALA A 458 -5.75 -11.30 -15.02
N GLN A 459 -4.50 -10.90 -15.18
CA GLN A 459 -3.89 -10.62 -16.47
C GLN A 459 -2.77 -11.63 -16.73
N GLU A 460 -2.56 -11.94 -18.00
CA GLU A 460 -1.51 -12.86 -18.43
C GLU A 460 -0.61 -12.16 -19.45
N VAL A 461 0.69 -12.12 -19.16
CA VAL A 461 1.73 -11.60 -20.06
C VAL A 461 2.53 -12.79 -20.55
N VAL A 462 2.56 -12.99 -21.86
CA VAL A 462 3.20 -14.17 -22.46
C VAL A 462 4.36 -13.74 -23.34
N TYR A 463 5.58 -14.06 -22.91
CA TYR A 463 6.77 -13.94 -23.75
C TYR A 463 6.91 -15.20 -24.59
N VAL A 464 6.91 -15.01 -25.92
CA VAL A 464 7.05 -16.11 -26.88
C VAL A 464 8.48 -16.13 -27.40
N TYR A 465 9.12 -17.30 -27.32
CA TYR A 465 10.49 -17.52 -27.73
C TYR A 465 10.55 -18.46 -28.93
N GLU A 466 11.60 -18.32 -29.73
CA GLU A 466 11.98 -19.27 -30.76
C GLU A 466 13.36 -19.86 -30.45
N ARG A 467 13.60 -21.11 -30.84
CA ARG A 467 14.91 -21.74 -30.64
C ARG A 467 16.01 -20.99 -31.40
N THR A 468 17.16 -20.80 -30.76
CA THR A 468 18.34 -20.17 -31.35
C THR A 468 18.88 -21.00 -32.52
N GLU A 469 19.24 -20.32 -33.62
CA GLU A 469 19.99 -20.94 -34.72
C GLU A 469 21.38 -21.39 -34.25
N ALA A 470 21.72 -22.65 -34.48
CA ALA A 470 23.02 -23.18 -34.11
C ALA A 470 24.10 -22.82 -35.13
N LYS A 471 25.37 -23.00 -34.73
CA LYS A 471 26.46 -23.00 -35.71
C LYS A 471 26.48 -24.33 -36.45
N PRO A 472 26.89 -24.34 -37.74
CA PRO A 472 26.88 -25.56 -38.54
C PRO A 472 27.82 -26.62 -37.97
N VAL A 473 27.45 -27.87 -38.17
CA VAL A 473 28.33 -29.03 -37.95
C VAL A 473 29.01 -29.34 -39.29
N THR A 474 30.33 -29.29 -39.33
CA THR A 474 31.12 -29.63 -40.52
C THR A 474 31.63 -31.06 -40.43
N VAL A 475 31.38 -31.85 -41.46
CA VAL A 475 31.84 -33.24 -41.56
C VAL A 475 32.99 -33.31 -42.56
N LYS A 476 34.14 -33.80 -42.11
CA LYS A 476 35.36 -33.97 -42.91
C LYS A 476 35.65 -35.45 -43.13
N TYR A 477 36.24 -35.76 -44.28
CA TYR A 477 36.65 -37.11 -44.67
C TYR A 477 38.13 -37.09 -45.02
N GLN A 478 38.97 -37.71 -44.19
CA GLN A 478 40.43 -37.61 -44.32
C GLN A 478 41.14 -38.94 -44.06
N ASP A 479 42.39 -39.06 -44.53
CA ASP A 479 43.27 -40.19 -44.18
C ASP A 479 43.93 -40.01 -42.79
N GLU A 480 44.79 -40.95 -42.38
CA GLU A 480 45.51 -40.90 -41.10
C GLU A 480 46.51 -39.74 -41.01
N GLU A 481 46.99 -39.27 -42.17
CA GLU A 481 47.88 -38.13 -42.31
C GLU A 481 47.13 -36.78 -42.36
N GLY A 482 45.79 -36.80 -42.40
CA GLY A 482 44.93 -35.63 -42.39
C GLY A 482 44.66 -35.02 -43.78
N ASN A 483 44.97 -35.74 -44.86
CA ASN A 483 44.66 -35.30 -46.22
C ASN A 483 43.17 -35.47 -46.52
N GLU A 484 42.53 -34.47 -47.11
CA GLU A 484 41.12 -34.54 -47.49
C GLU A 484 40.91 -35.52 -48.66
N LEU A 485 40.04 -36.51 -48.45
CA LEU A 485 39.73 -37.58 -49.42
C LEU A 485 38.43 -37.31 -50.19
N ALA A 486 37.52 -36.52 -49.61
CA ALA A 486 36.27 -36.10 -50.23
C ALA A 486 35.84 -34.73 -49.68
N PRO A 487 35.08 -33.93 -50.44
CA PRO A 487 34.62 -32.61 -49.99
C PRO A 487 33.84 -32.68 -48.67
N SER A 488 34.17 -31.75 -47.78
CA SER A 488 33.45 -31.61 -46.50
C SER A 488 31.96 -31.25 -46.69
N THR A 489 31.11 -31.72 -45.78
CA THR A 489 29.65 -31.42 -45.78
C THR A 489 29.27 -30.60 -44.54
N THR A 490 28.16 -29.85 -44.61
CA THR A 490 27.69 -29.02 -43.50
C THR A 490 26.24 -29.32 -43.17
N LEU A 491 25.94 -29.55 -41.89
CA LEU A 491 24.59 -29.66 -41.37
C LEU A 491 24.24 -28.37 -40.62
N ASN A 492 23.06 -27.82 -40.89
CA ASN A 492 22.50 -26.68 -40.17
C ASN A 492 21.31 -27.15 -39.32
N GLY A 493 21.08 -26.49 -38.20
CA GLY A 493 19.97 -26.79 -37.30
C GLY A 493 19.87 -25.76 -36.18
N LYS A 494 18.93 -25.98 -35.26
CA LYS A 494 18.73 -25.14 -34.07
C LYS A 494 19.37 -25.78 -32.84
N VAL A 495 19.79 -24.96 -31.88
CA VAL A 495 20.47 -25.40 -30.66
C VAL A 495 19.66 -26.47 -29.93
N GLY A 496 20.35 -27.52 -29.47
CA GLY A 496 19.77 -28.63 -28.73
C GLY A 496 18.97 -29.64 -29.58
N LEU A 497 18.79 -29.42 -30.88
CA LEU A 497 18.26 -30.46 -31.77
C LEU A 497 19.35 -31.48 -32.12
N PRO A 498 18.99 -32.77 -32.32
CA PRO A 498 19.96 -33.79 -32.67
C PRO A 498 20.46 -33.63 -34.11
N TYR A 499 21.71 -34.00 -34.34
CA TYR A 499 22.26 -34.26 -35.67
C TYR A 499 22.82 -35.69 -35.74
N GLN A 500 22.86 -36.23 -36.94
CA GLN A 500 23.48 -37.51 -37.24
C GLN A 500 24.20 -37.40 -38.59
N THR A 501 25.38 -38.01 -38.65
CA THR A 501 26.21 -38.08 -39.85
C THR A 501 26.50 -39.54 -40.18
N THR A 502 26.84 -39.80 -41.43
CA THR A 502 27.30 -41.11 -41.89
C THR A 502 28.60 -40.93 -42.69
N PRO A 503 29.49 -41.91 -42.71
CA PRO A 503 30.69 -41.84 -43.55
C PRO A 503 30.32 -41.77 -45.03
N ALA A 504 31.12 -41.04 -45.81
CA ALA A 504 31.06 -41.07 -47.26
C ALA A 504 31.66 -42.38 -47.80
N SER A 505 31.13 -42.87 -48.92
CA SER A 505 31.76 -43.94 -49.70
C SER A 505 32.86 -43.35 -50.57
N ILE A 506 34.11 -43.78 -50.38
CA ILE A 506 35.28 -43.26 -51.09
C ILE A 506 36.05 -44.43 -51.71
N ASP A 507 36.20 -44.43 -53.03
CA ASP A 507 36.82 -45.54 -53.77
C ASP A 507 38.27 -45.79 -53.31
N GLY A 508 38.58 -47.03 -52.96
CA GLY A 508 39.90 -47.46 -52.48
C GLY A 508 40.22 -47.11 -51.02
N TRP A 509 39.23 -46.63 -50.27
CA TRP A 509 39.34 -46.32 -48.85
C TRP A 509 38.22 -46.97 -48.05
N VAL A 510 38.52 -47.38 -46.83
CA VAL A 510 37.56 -47.88 -45.86
C VAL A 510 37.62 -47.03 -44.60
N VAL A 511 36.48 -46.82 -43.94
CA VAL A 511 36.43 -46.09 -42.67
C VAL A 511 37.18 -46.92 -41.64
N LYS A 512 38.19 -46.32 -41.02
CA LYS A 512 38.96 -46.96 -39.95
C LYS A 512 38.11 -47.07 -38.69
N ASP A 513 37.55 -45.93 -38.25
CA ASP A 513 36.67 -45.83 -37.09
C ASP A 513 35.58 -44.77 -37.29
N ILE A 514 34.42 -44.99 -36.67
CA ILE A 514 33.34 -44.00 -36.62
C ILE A 514 33.63 -43.04 -35.46
N PRO A 515 33.71 -41.71 -35.70
CA PRO A 515 34.01 -40.76 -34.65
C PRO A 515 32.87 -40.74 -33.60
N VAL A 516 33.23 -40.60 -32.33
CA VAL A 516 32.26 -40.62 -31.21
C VAL A 516 31.19 -39.53 -31.32
N ASN A 517 31.51 -38.40 -31.95
CA ASN A 517 30.60 -37.29 -32.19
C ASN A 517 29.88 -37.35 -33.54
N ALA A 518 29.85 -38.51 -34.22
CA ALA A 518 29.06 -38.76 -35.42
C ALA A 518 27.56 -38.51 -35.21
N THR A 519 27.11 -38.67 -33.97
CA THR A 519 25.80 -38.22 -33.47
C THR A 519 26.01 -37.24 -32.32
N GLY A 520 25.10 -36.29 -32.18
CA GLY A 520 25.17 -35.30 -31.10
C GLY A 520 24.01 -34.32 -31.20
N THR A 521 24.12 -33.19 -30.50
CA THR A 521 23.18 -32.07 -30.63
C THR A 521 23.90 -30.87 -31.21
N PHE A 522 23.19 -30.07 -31.98
CA PHE A 522 23.65 -28.77 -32.43
C PHE A 522 23.91 -27.84 -31.25
N THR A 523 25.03 -27.11 -31.28
CA THR A 523 25.41 -26.15 -30.23
C THR A 523 25.64 -24.76 -30.81
N GLU A 524 25.80 -23.76 -29.94
CA GLU A 524 26.16 -22.39 -30.35
C GLU A 524 27.60 -22.28 -30.87
N LYS A 525 28.42 -23.33 -30.71
CA LYS A 525 29.77 -23.41 -31.25
C LYS A 525 29.77 -24.30 -32.49
N ALA A 526 30.57 -23.93 -33.49
CA ALA A 526 30.78 -24.80 -34.65
C ALA A 526 31.40 -26.12 -34.17
N GLN A 527 30.87 -27.23 -34.69
CA GLN A 527 31.32 -28.58 -34.34
C GLN A 527 31.92 -29.23 -35.59
N GLU A 528 32.96 -30.05 -35.38
CA GLU A 528 33.64 -30.76 -36.45
C GLU A 528 33.57 -32.27 -36.20
N VAL A 529 33.06 -33.00 -37.18
CA VAL A 529 33.02 -34.47 -37.21
C VAL A 529 34.01 -34.94 -38.25
N VAL A 530 34.99 -35.74 -37.84
CA VAL A 530 36.06 -36.19 -38.73
C VAL A 530 36.00 -37.70 -38.88
N TYR A 531 35.67 -38.17 -40.09
CA TYR A 531 35.83 -39.58 -40.45
C TYR A 531 37.26 -39.81 -40.94
N VAL A 532 37.96 -40.71 -40.26
CA VAL A 532 39.32 -41.13 -40.62
C VAL A 532 39.23 -42.43 -41.41
N TYR A 533 39.85 -42.45 -42.58
CA TYR A 533 39.87 -43.58 -43.49
C TYR A 533 41.26 -44.20 -43.55
N GLU A 534 41.28 -45.50 -43.75
CA GLU A 534 42.49 -46.23 -44.14
C GLU A 534 42.34 -46.79 -45.55
N ARG A 535 43.45 -46.84 -46.27
CA ARG A 535 43.45 -47.31 -47.65
C ARG A 535 43.20 -48.81 -47.69
N THR A 536 42.33 -49.26 -48.60
CA THR A 536 41.88 -50.66 -48.69
C THR A 536 43.04 -51.61 -48.99
N GLU A 537 43.09 -52.76 -48.31
CA GLU A 537 44.03 -53.85 -48.62
C GLU A 537 43.75 -54.42 -50.01
N ALA A 538 44.79 -54.56 -50.83
CA ALA A 538 44.67 -55.13 -52.16
C ALA A 538 44.78 -56.67 -52.12
N LYS A 539 44.53 -57.31 -53.26
CA LYS A 539 44.85 -58.73 -53.41
C LYS A 539 46.35 -58.91 -53.69
N PRO A 540 46.95 -60.02 -53.22
CA PRO A 540 48.39 -60.23 -53.34
C PRO A 540 48.85 -60.36 -54.79
N VAL A 541 50.10 -60.01 -55.01
CA VAL A 541 50.85 -60.29 -56.25
C VAL A 541 51.72 -61.51 -56.00
N THR A 542 51.54 -62.57 -56.79
CA THR A 542 52.33 -63.81 -56.65
C THR A 542 53.35 -63.90 -57.78
N VAL A 543 54.62 -63.99 -57.42
CA VAL A 543 55.74 -64.14 -58.36
C VAL A 543 56.09 -65.61 -58.49
N LYS A 544 56.12 -66.11 -59.73
CA LYS A 544 56.45 -67.50 -60.07
C LYS A 544 57.71 -67.54 -60.93
N TYR A 545 58.53 -68.56 -60.70
CA TYR A 545 59.75 -68.82 -61.47
C TYR A 545 59.63 -70.20 -62.13
N GLN A 546 59.53 -70.23 -63.46
CA GLN A 546 59.25 -71.45 -64.21
C GLN A 546 60.08 -71.57 -65.49
N ASP A 547 60.19 -72.78 -66.03
CA ASP A 547 60.76 -73.01 -67.37
C ASP A 547 59.74 -72.71 -68.49
N GLU A 548 60.15 -72.93 -69.74
CA GLU A 548 59.31 -72.70 -70.93
C GLU A 548 58.10 -73.65 -70.99
N GLU A 549 58.23 -74.82 -70.36
CA GLU A 549 57.18 -75.83 -70.23
C GLU A 549 56.24 -75.57 -69.04
N GLY A 550 56.53 -74.55 -68.21
CA GLY A 550 55.73 -74.16 -67.05
C GLY A 550 56.04 -74.93 -65.77
N ASN A 551 57.13 -75.70 -65.72
CA ASN A 551 57.55 -76.39 -64.50
C ASN A 551 58.15 -75.39 -63.51
N LYS A 552 57.77 -75.53 -62.24
CA LYS A 552 58.25 -74.68 -61.16
C LYS A 552 59.73 -74.94 -60.86
N LEU A 553 60.54 -73.88 -60.91
CA LEU A 553 61.98 -73.94 -60.69
C LEU A 553 62.39 -73.43 -59.29
N SER A 554 61.59 -72.55 -58.69
CA SER A 554 61.82 -72.02 -57.33
C SER A 554 60.49 -71.74 -56.62
N GLY A 555 60.54 -71.49 -55.30
CA GLY A 555 59.37 -71.11 -54.51
C GLY A 555 58.73 -69.82 -54.97
N ASP A 556 57.41 -69.69 -54.78
CA ASP A 556 56.69 -68.47 -55.17
C ASP A 556 56.92 -67.38 -54.12
N VAL A 557 56.99 -66.12 -54.57
CA VAL A 557 57.09 -64.96 -53.67
C VAL A 557 55.76 -64.22 -53.67
N VAL A 558 55.18 -63.97 -52.49
CA VAL A 558 53.91 -63.25 -52.36
C VAL A 558 54.18 -61.84 -51.84
N LEU A 559 53.76 -60.83 -52.61
CA LEU A 559 53.76 -59.44 -52.19
C LEU A 559 52.35 -59.04 -51.76
N ASN A 560 52.23 -58.42 -50.59
CA ASN A 560 51.00 -57.79 -50.10
C ASN A 560 51.19 -56.26 -50.09
N GLY A 561 50.10 -55.53 -50.31
CA GLY A 561 50.12 -54.08 -50.28
C GLY A 561 48.71 -53.49 -50.39
N LYS A 562 48.62 -52.17 -50.19
CA LYS A 562 47.35 -51.43 -50.26
C LYS A 562 46.99 -51.04 -51.70
N LEU A 563 45.70 -50.91 -51.97
CA LEU A 563 45.16 -50.71 -53.32
C LEU A 563 45.76 -49.47 -54.01
N GLY A 564 46.26 -49.66 -55.23
CA GLY A 564 46.85 -48.60 -56.04
C GLY A 564 48.28 -48.20 -55.65
N LEU A 565 48.88 -48.78 -54.61
CA LEU A 565 50.33 -48.64 -54.37
C LEU A 565 51.12 -49.47 -55.37
N SER A 566 52.36 -49.06 -55.67
CA SER A 566 53.21 -49.78 -56.61
C SER A 566 53.84 -51.02 -55.97
N TYR A 567 54.11 -52.03 -56.80
CA TYR A 567 54.98 -53.15 -56.48
C TYR A 567 56.09 -53.27 -57.52
N GLN A 568 57.19 -53.89 -57.10
CA GLN A 568 58.30 -54.25 -57.97
C GLN A 568 58.79 -55.65 -57.59
N THR A 569 59.13 -56.44 -58.60
CA THR A 569 59.65 -57.80 -58.45
C THR A 569 60.99 -57.90 -59.16
N THR A 570 61.80 -58.90 -58.78
CA THR A 570 63.08 -59.19 -59.40
C THR A 570 63.18 -60.67 -59.76
N PRO A 571 63.94 -61.03 -60.81
CA PRO A 571 64.21 -62.43 -61.12
C PRO A 571 65.01 -63.08 -59.98
N ALA A 572 64.72 -64.35 -59.72
CA ALA A 572 65.55 -65.19 -58.84
C ALA A 572 66.80 -65.68 -59.60
N ASN A 573 67.90 -65.89 -58.87
CA ASN A 573 69.05 -66.63 -59.38
C ASN A 573 68.83 -68.13 -59.16
N ILE A 574 68.86 -68.94 -60.22
CA ILE A 574 68.53 -70.36 -60.18
C ILE A 574 69.65 -71.14 -60.89
N ASP A 575 70.34 -72.03 -60.15
CA ASP A 575 71.50 -72.77 -60.68
C ASP A 575 71.17 -73.60 -61.93
N GLY A 576 71.99 -73.46 -62.97
CA GLY A 576 71.78 -74.16 -64.26
C GLY A 576 70.70 -73.55 -65.16
N TRP A 577 70.10 -72.41 -64.77
CA TRP A 577 69.08 -71.70 -65.52
C TRP A 577 69.44 -70.23 -65.72
N MET A 578 69.14 -69.69 -66.90
CA MET A 578 69.28 -68.27 -67.20
C MET A 578 67.90 -67.66 -67.46
N LEU A 579 67.70 -66.41 -67.00
CA LEU A 579 66.47 -65.70 -67.27
C LEU A 579 66.33 -65.44 -68.77
N LYS A 580 65.24 -65.90 -69.37
CA LYS A 580 64.97 -65.66 -70.79
C LYS A 580 64.48 -64.24 -71.03
N ALA A 581 63.50 -63.79 -70.25
CA ALA A 581 62.94 -62.45 -70.34
C ALA A 581 62.30 -62.00 -69.02
N THR A 582 62.40 -60.71 -68.72
CA THR A 582 61.65 -60.09 -67.61
C THR A 582 60.21 -59.85 -68.06
N PRO A 583 59.19 -60.28 -67.29
CA PRO A 583 57.79 -60.05 -67.64
C PRO A 583 57.45 -58.55 -67.60
N THR A 584 56.53 -58.11 -68.46
CA THR A 584 56.15 -56.69 -68.55
C THR A 584 55.46 -56.15 -67.30
N ASN A 585 54.83 -57.02 -66.51
CA ASN A 585 54.22 -56.69 -65.22
C ASN A 585 55.18 -56.93 -64.03
N ALA A 586 56.49 -57.00 -64.26
CA ALA A 586 57.48 -57.07 -63.17
C ALA A 586 57.38 -55.86 -62.20
N THR A 587 56.91 -54.72 -62.71
CA THR A 587 56.45 -53.56 -61.95
C THR A 587 54.99 -53.28 -62.27
N GLY A 588 54.22 -52.87 -61.28
CA GLY A 588 52.81 -52.51 -61.46
C GLY A 588 52.24 -51.87 -60.22
N THR A 589 50.91 -51.80 -60.12
CA THR A 589 50.21 -51.43 -58.89
C THR A 589 49.39 -52.59 -58.38
N PHE A 590 49.22 -52.65 -57.05
CA PHE A 590 48.32 -53.60 -56.41
C PHE A 590 46.87 -53.28 -56.78
N THR A 591 46.12 -54.30 -57.22
CA THR A 591 44.72 -54.16 -57.65
C THR A 591 43.76 -54.97 -56.77
N GLU A 592 42.46 -54.81 -56.97
CA GLU A 592 41.42 -55.62 -56.29
C GLU A 592 41.43 -57.09 -56.72
N LYS A 593 42.17 -57.43 -57.79
CA LYS A 593 42.34 -58.79 -58.29
C LYS A 593 43.76 -59.27 -57.98
N ALA A 594 43.89 -60.55 -57.61
CA ALA A 594 45.20 -61.16 -57.47
C ALA A 594 45.92 -61.14 -58.82
N GLN A 595 47.21 -60.83 -58.81
CA GLN A 595 48.03 -60.73 -60.03
C GLN A 595 49.15 -61.76 -59.97
N GLU A 596 49.54 -62.30 -61.13
CA GLU A 596 50.66 -63.23 -61.24
C GLU A 596 51.77 -62.61 -62.09
N VAL A 597 53.00 -62.64 -61.58
CA VAL A 597 54.21 -62.20 -62.29
C VAL A 597 55.06 -63.43 -62.55
N ILE A 598 55.25 -63.80 -63.81
CA ILE A 598 55.91 -65.05 -64.18
C ILE A 598 57.25 -64.75 -64.85
N TYR A 599 58.34 -65.13 -64.18
CA TYR A 599 59.68 -65.13 -64.78
C TYR A 599 59.92 -66.48 -65.46
N VAL A 600 60.21 -66.44 -66.76
CA VAL A 600 60.48 -67.62 -67.59
C VAL A 600 61.98 -67.77 -67.78
N TYR A 601 62.50 -68.97 -67.51
CA TYR A 601 63.91 -69.32 -67.58
C TYR A 601 64.16 -70.36 -68.65
N GLU A 602 65.37 -70.34 -69.21
CA GLU A 602 65.87 -71.39 -70.09
C GLU A 602 67.12 -72.03 -69.48
N ARG A 603 67.32 -73.33 -69.70
CA ARG A 603 68.52 -74.02 -69.21
C ARG A 603 69.78 -73.42 -69.83
N THR A 604 70.80 -73.21 -69.01
CA THR A 604 72.10 -72.68 -69.43
C THR A 604 72.76 -73.62 -70.45
N ALA A 605 73.29 -73.07 -71.54
CA ALA A 605 74.10 -73.84 -72.49
C ALA A 605 75.38 -74.32 -71.79
N ALA A 606 75.67 -75.62 -71.88
CA ALA A 606 76.88 -76.18 -71.31
C ALA A 606 78.10 -75.90 -72.22
N LYS A 607 79.29 -76.09 -71.66
CA LYS A 607 80.50 -76.14 -72.48
C LYS A 607 80.61 -77.51 -73.16
N PRO A 608 81.26 -77.58 -74.34
CA PRO A 608 81.36 -78.81 -75.09
C PRO A 608 82.10 -79.91 -74.34
N VAL A 609 81.73 -81.15 -74.62
CA VAL A 609 82.51 -82.35 -74.27
C VAL A 609 83.30 -82.75 -75.50
N THR A 610 84.64 -82.75 -75.40
CA THR A 610 85.54 -83.13 -76.48
C THR A 610 86.01 -84.57 -76.29
N VAL A 611 85.87 -85.39 -77.32
CA VAL A 611 86.28 -86.81 -77.34
C VAL A 611 87.52 -86.96 -78.21
N LYS A 612 88.60 -87.50 -77.66
CA LYS A 612 89.87 -87.71 -78.34
C LYS A 612 90.17 -89.19 -78.49
N TYR A 613 90.81 -89.56 -79.60
CA TYR A 613 91.24 -90.93 -79.90
C TYR A 613 92.75 -90.93 -80.13
N GLN A 614 93.53 -91.53 -79.24
CA GLN A 614 94.98 -91.36 -79.22
C GLN A 614 95.72 -92.68 -78.94
N ASP A 615 97.01 -92.77 -79.27
CA ASP A 615 97.87 -93.87 -78.83
C ASP A 615 98.38 -93.66 -77.39
N GLU A 616 99.11 -94.64 -76.84
CA GLU A 616 99.76 -94.51 -75.52
C GLU A 616 100.76 -93.34 -75.41
N LYS A 617 101.22 -92.81 -76.54
CA LYS A 617 102.15 -91.67 -76.62
C LYS A 617 101.40 -90.33 -76.78
N GLY A 618 100.06 -90.35 -76.86
CA GLY A 618 99.20 -89.18 -77.01
C GLY A 618 99.07 -88.68 -78.45
N ASN A 619 99.51 -89.44 -79.45
CA ASN A 619 99.36 -89.09 -80.86
C ASN A 619 97.90 -89.29 -81.28
N GLU A 620 97.33 -88.32 -82.02
CA GLU A 620 95.96 -88.42 -82.50
C GLU A 620 95.85 -89.49 -83.60
N LEU A 621 95.03 -90.50 -83.32
CA LEU A 621 94.79 -91.62 -84.24
C LEU A 621 93.53 -91.41 -85.08
N ALA A 622 92.57 -90.62 -84.59
CA ALA A 622 91.37 -90.23 -85.32
C ALA A 622 90.89 -88.84 -84.90
N PRO A 623 90.19 -88.09 -85.77
CA PRO A 623 89.69 -86.75 -85.46
C PRO A 623 88.83 -86.72 -84.20
N SER A 624 89.08 -85.73 -83.35
CA SER A 624 88.32 -85.52 -82.13
C SER A 624 86.84 -85.16 -82.40
N ALA A 625 85.90 -85.72 -81.62
CA ALA A 625 84.47 -85.39 -81.70
C ALA A 625 84.06 -84.36 -80.63
N THR A 626 83.02 -83.56 -80.89
CA THR A 626 82.50 -82.58 -79.92
C THR A 626 81.01 -82.78 -79.70
N LEU A 627 80.61 -82.94 -78.45
CA LEU A 627 79.21 -82.97 -78.03
C LEU A 627 78.85 -81.64 -77.40
N ASN A 628 77.72 -81.06 -77.82
CA ASN A 628 77.14 -79.86 -77.23
C ASN A 628 75.83 -80.24 -76.53
N GLY A 629 75.55 -79.59 -75.40
CA GLY A 629 74.32 -79.82 -74.64
C GLY A 629 74.00 -78.66 -73.72
N LYS A 630 72.96 -78.82 -72.89
CA LYS A 630 72.62 -77.88 -71.81
C LYS A 630 73.06 -78.45 -70.46
N VAL A 631 73.39 -77.58 -69.52
CA VAL A 631 73.92 -77.97 -68.20
C VAL A 631 72.95 -78.95 -67.52
N GLY A 632 73.52 -80.01 -66.92
CA GLY A 632 72.78 -81.05 -66.22
C GLY A 632 72.06 -82.06 -67.10
N LEU A 633 72.12 -81.95 -68.44
CA LEU A 633 71.68 -83.03 -69.34
C LEU A 633 72.78 -84.09 -69.50
N PRO A 634 72.44 -85.38 -69.73
CA PRO A 634 73.43 -86.43 -69.92
C PRO A 634 74.13 -86.36 -71.29
N TYR A 635 75.37 -86.84 -71.35
CA TYR A 635 76.09 -87.14 -72.59
C TYR A 635 76.64 -88.58 -72.55
N GLN A 636 76.87 -89.15 -73.73
CA GLN A 636 77.48 -90.46 -73.91
C GLN A 636 78.39 -90.44 -75.14
N THR A 637 79.52 -91.12 -75.06
CA THR A 637 80.53 -91.23 -76.12
C THR A 637 80.87 -92.71 -76.37
N THR A 638 81.43 -93.02 -77.54
CA THR A 638 81.81 -94.38 -77.94
C THR A 638 83.21 -94.38 -78.54
N PRO A 639 83.98 -95.49 -78.44
CA PRO A 639 85.28 -95.60 -79.10
C PRO A 639 85.15 -95.57 -80.63
N ALA A 640 86.21 -95.15 -81.32
CA ALA A 640 86.33 -95.19 -82.77
C ALA A 640 87.01 -96.50 -83.20
N SER A 641 86.64 -97.03 -84.37
CA SER A 641 87.36 -98.17 -84.99
C SER A 641 88.52 -97.62 -85.82
N ILE A 642 89.74 -98.08 -85.56
CA ILE A 642 90.97 -97.57 -86.18
C ILE A 642 91.80 -98.76 -86.70
N ASP A 643 92.06 -98.84 -88.01
CA ASP A 643 92.73 -99.99 -88.63
C ASP A 643 94.18 -100.16 -88.15
N GLY A 644 94.54 -101.38 -87.75
CA GLY A 644 95.86 -101.70 -87.19
C GLY A 644 96.05 -101.25 -85.73
N TRP A 645 94.98 -100.78 -85.06
CA TRP A 645 94.99 -100.34 -83.67
C TRP A 645 93.85 -100.96 -82.86
N ALA A 646 94.17 -101.53 -81.70
CA ALA A 646 93.20 -102.08 -80.75
C ALA A 646 92.98 -101.13 -79.57
N LEU A 647 91.72 -100.92 -79.14
CA LEU A 647 91.41 -100.09 -77.97
C LEU A 647 91.93 -100.76 -76.69
N THR A 648 92.64 -100.01 -75.87
CA THR A 648 93.16 -100.49 -74.58
C THR A 648 92.06 -100.61 -73.53
N ASP A 649 91.31 -99.53 -73.28
CA ASP A 649 90.14 -99.51 -72.37
C ASP A 649 89.19 -98.33 -72.67
N THR A 650 87.96 -98.39 -72.15
CA THR A 650 86.96 -97.31 -72.23
C THR A 650 87.10 -96.35 -71.03
N PRO A 651 87.25 -95.03 -71.24
CA PRO A 651 87.40 -94.09 -70.15
C PRO A 651 86.14 -94.00 -69.27
N VAL A 652 86.32 -93.89 -67.96
CA VAL A 652 85.21 -93.84 -66.97
C VAL A 652 84.23 -92.67 -67.21
N ASN A 653 84.68 -91.58 -67.81
CA ASN A 653 83.86 -90.42 -68.15
C ASN A 653 83.26 -90.48 -69.56
N ALA A 654 83.25 -91.65 -70.20
CA ALA A 654 82.58 -91.89 -71.47
C ALA A 654 81.07 -91.58 -71.42
N THR A 655 80.45 -91.69 -70.24
CA THR A 655 79.12 -91.17 -69.91
C THR A 655 79.21 -90.18 -68.77
N GLY A 656 78.42 -89.10 -68.82
CA GLY A 656 78.37 -88.09 -67.75
C GLY A 656 77.23 -87.10 -67.98
N THR A 657 77.26 -85.97 -67.28
CA THR A 657 76.38 -84.83 -67.58
C THR A 657 77.20 -83.67 -68.10
N PHE A 658 76.61 -82.89 -69.00
CA PHE A 658 77.15 -81.63 -69.46
C PHE A 658 77.25 -80.65 -68.28
N THR A 659 78.42 -80.04 -68.10
CA THR A 659 78.68 -79.04 -67.06
C THR A 659 78.98 -77.66 -67.66
N GLU A 660 79.07 -76.64 -66.82
CA GLU A 660 79.50 -75.30 -67.26
C GLU A 660 81.00 -75.24 -67.63
N LYS A 661 81.76 -76.31 -67.38
CA LYS A 661 83.18 -76.45 -67.75
C LYS A 661 83.32 -77.39 -68.93
N ALA A 662 84.27 -77.12 -69.81
CA ALA A 662 84.58 -78.05 -70.90
C ALA A 662 85.10 -79.37 -70.31
N GLN A 663 84.64 -80.49 -70.85
CA GLN A 663 84.99 -81.82 -70.38
C GLN A 663 85.71 -82.56 -71.51
N GLU A 664 86.71 -83.38 -71.17
CA GLU A 664 87.50 -84.13 -72.15
C GLU A 664 87.41 -85.63 -71.86
N VAL A 665 87.08 -86.43 -72.88
CA VAL A 665 87.01 -87.89 -72.84
C VAL A 665 88.07 -88.44 -73.80
N VAL A 666 88.98 -89.28 -73.33
CA VAL A 666 90.10 -89.79 -74.15
C VAL A 666 90.05 -91.31 -74.22
N TYR A 667 90.01 -91.84 -75.44
CA TYR A 667 90.16 -93.26 -75.75
C TYR A 667 91.60 -93.53 -76.22
N VAL A 668 92.25 -94.56 -75.65
CA VAL A 668 93.67 -94.89 -75.89
C VAL A 668 93.80 -96.24 -76.61
N TYR A 669 94.67 -96.38 -77.63
CA TYR A 669 94.82 -97.58 -78.49
C TYR A 669 96.29 -98.09 -78.63
N GLU A 670 96.50 -99.37 -79.02
CA GLU A 670 97.79 -100.11 -79.18
C GLU A 670 97.92 -100.83 -80.57
N GLN A 671 99.15 -101.07 -81.11
CA GLN A 671 99.45 -101.52 -82.51
C GLN A 671 99.80 -103.06 -82.67
N GLU A 672 99.61 -103.70 -83.85
CA GLU A 672 99.76 -105.18 -84.14
C GLU A 672 100.98 -105.62 -85.11
N ASP A 673 101.51 -106.91 -85.13
CA ASP A 673 102.78 -107.47 -85.80
C ASP A 673 102.67 -108.59 -86.95
N GLY A 674 103.74 -108.98 -87.77
CA GLY A 674 103.75 -109.96 -88.96
C GLY A 674 104.99 -110.94 -89.30
N GLU A 675 105.07 -111.75 -90.43
CA GLU A 675 106.06 -112.90 -90.75
C GLU A 675 106.68 -113.08 -92.22
N VAL A 676 107.92 -113.65 -92.44
CA VAL A 676 108.64 -113.93 -93.77
C VAL A 676 109.49 -115.26 -93.89
N ILE A 677 109.69 -115.88 -95.08
CA ILE A 677 110.38 -117.20 -95.36
C ILE A 677 111.57 -117.11 -96.38
N ILE A 678 112.73 -117.77 -96.15
CA ILE A 678 113.98 -117.75 -96.98
C ILE A 678 114.42 -119.16 -97.46
N ASN A 679 114.90 -119.29 -98.71
CA ASN A 679 115.39 -120.53 -99.36
C ASN A 679 116.87 -120.43 -99.79
N HIS A 680 117.68 -121.49 -99.62
CA HIS A 680 119.08 -121.56 -100.08
C HIS A 680 119.30 -122.67 -101.15
N VAL A 681 119.85 -122.33 -102.32
CA VAL A 681 120.06 -123.22 -103.47
C VAL A 681 121.50 -123.14 -104.02
N ASP A 682 122.01 -124.19 -104.68
CA ASP A 682 123.27 -124.18 -105.44
C ASP A 682 123.17 -123.48 -106.81
N GLU A 683 124.29 -123.39 -107.54
CA GLU A 683 124.38 -122.75 -108.87
C GLU A 683 123.49 -123.41 -109.94
N ASP A 684 123.06 -124.66 -109.73
CA ASP A 684 122.11 -125.40 -110.58
C ASP A 684 120.67 -125.37 -110.02
N GLY A 685 120.42 -124.60 -108.96
CA GLY A 685 119.11 -124.39 -108.36
C GLY A 685 118.63 -125.50 -107.42
N ASN A 686 119.50 -126.45 -107.02
CA ASN A 686 119.15 -127.51 -106.09
C ASN A 686 119.39 -127.08 -104.62
N PRO A 687 118.45 -127.37 -103.70
CA PRO A 687 118.55 -126.93 -102.32
C PRO A 687 119.74 -127.57 -101.60
N VAL A 688 120.67 -126.72 -101.16
CA VAL A 688 121.86 -127.12 -100.38
C VAL A 688 121.67 -127.00 -98.87
N ALA A 689 120.56 -126.38 -98.43
CA ALA A 689 120.20 -126.29 -97.02
C ALA A 689 118.65 -126.23 -96.82
N PRO A 690 118.14 -126.65 -95.66
CA PRO A 690 116.73 -126.47 -95.27
C PRO A 690 116.31 -124.99 -95.18
N GLN A 691 115.01 -124.71 -95.39
CA GLN A 691 114.39 -123.39 -95.28
C GLN A 691 114.51 -122.77 -93.88
N GLU A 692 114.72 -121.44 -93.83
CA GLU A 692 114.59 -120.62 -92.61
C GLU A 692 113.35 -119.71 -92.68
N VAL A 693 112.64 -119.55 -91.56
CA VAL A 693 111.52 -118.62 -91.39
C VAL A 693 111.89 -117.60 -90.31
N ILE A 694 111.74 -116.30 -90.61
CA ILE A 694 112.02 -115.21 -89.67
C ILE A 694 110.72 -114.42 -89.43
N LYS A 695 110.34 -114.28 -88.15
CA LYS A 695 109.23 -113.42 -87.72
C LYS A 695 109.78 -112.09 -87.20
N GLY A 696 109.16 -110.98 -87.60
CA GLY A 696 109.61 -109.64 -87.23
C GLY A 696 108.73 -108.55 -87.88
N PRO A 697 108.88 -107.29 -87.46
CA PRO A 697 108.11 -106.18 -88.00
C PRO A 697 108.30 -106.12 -89.52
N ILE A 698 107.19 -106.06 -90.26
CA ILE A 698 107.22 -105.96 -91.72
C ILE A 698 107.57 -104.51 -92.07
N ASP A 699 108.81 -104.29 -92.50
CA ASP A 699 109.28 -103.04 -93.11
C ASP A 699 109.83 -103.32 -94.52
N SER A 700 109.80 -102.32 -95.40
CA SER A 700 109.76 -102.43 -96.86
C SER A 700 111.05 -102.89 -97.60
N ASP A 701 112.10 -103.37 -96.92
CA ASP A 701 113.48 -103.31 -97.45
C ASP A 701 114.25 -104.66 -97.68
N PHE A 702 113.60 -105.82 -97.93
CA PHE A 702 114.28 -107.12 -98.20
C PHE A 702 114.31 -107.52 -99.71
N ASN A 703 115.49 -107.60 -100.37
CA ASN A 703 115.70 -108.15 -101.74
C ASN A 703 117.14 -108.70 -101.95
N SER A 704 117.37 -109.77 -102.76
CA SER A 704 118.69 -110.42 -102.97
C SER A 704 119.07 -110.73 -104.43
N ASP A 705 119.92 -109.88 -105.05
CA ASP A 705 120.98 -110.21 -106.03
C ASP A 705 121.82 -108.93 -106.33
N GLY A 706 123.15 -109.04 -106.45
CA GLY A 706 124.10 -107.90 -106.66
C GLY A 706 124.15 -107.36 -108.11
N ILE A 707 125.03 -106.46 -108.60
CA ILE A 707 126.36 -105.91 -108.27
C ILE A 707 126.55 -104.56 -109.05
N LYS A 708 127.13 -103.53 -108.38
CA LYS A 708 127.92 -102.33 -108.84
C LYS A 708 127.42 -101.34 -109.93
N ALA A 709 127.49 -100.03 -109.59
CA ALA A 709 128.59 -99.11 -109.96
C ALA A 709 128.51 -97.72 -109.24
N LEU A 710 129.67 -97.18 -108.85
CA LEU A 710 129.98 -95.81 -108.36
C LEU A 710 130.32 -94.87 -109.55
N PRO A 711 130.58 -93.53 -109.44
CA PRO A 711 130.90 -92.74 -108.23
C PRO A 711 130.34 -91.28 -108.10
N GLN A 712 130.61 -90.70 -106.91
CA GLN A 712 131.20 -89.35 -106.63
C GLN A 712 130.35 -88.14 -106.13
N THR A 713 130.68 -87.74 -104.87
CA THR A 713 131.00 -86.39 -104.29
C THR A 713 130.06 -85.19 -104.51
N GLY A 714 129.81 -84.26 -103.58
CA GLY A 714 130.35 -83.91 -102.25
C GLY A 714 129.75 -82.57 -101.76
N GLU A 715 129.92 -82.28 -100.45
CA GLU A 715 129.89 -81.01 -99.66
C GLU A 715 129.14 -79.74 -100.17
N ASN A 716 128.42 -78.94 -99.35
CA ASN A 716 128.96 -78.05 -98.28
C ASN A 716 127.86 -77.26 -97.49
N THR A 717 128.15 -77.02 -96.19
CA THR A 717 127.90 -75.87 -95.26
C THR A 717 126.83 -74.77 -95.48
N SER A 718 126.14 -74.32 -94.40
CA SER A 718 126.40 -73.05 -93.64
C SER A 718 125.18 -72.47 -92.88
N ILE A 719 125.50 -71.57 -91.95
CA ILE A 719 124.86 -70.96 -90.77
C ILE A 719 124.07 -69.65 -91.09
N LEU A 720 123.23 -69.18 -90.14
CA LEU A 720 123.06 -67.80 -89.59
C LEU A 720 121.65 -67.12 -89.67
N ILE A 721 121.10 -66.76 -88.46
CA ILE A 721 120.62 -65.45 -87.92
C ILE A 721 119.80 -64.53 -88.90
N ALA A 722 118.68 -63.85 -88.61
CA ALA A 722 118.39 -62.88 -87.54
C ALA A 722 116.98 -62.22 -87.64
N THR A 723 116.38 -61.91 -86.48
CA THR A 723 115.75 -60.63 -86.02
C THR A 723 114.71 -59.78 -86.81
N VAL A 724 113.64 -59.45 -86.06
CA VAL A 724 113.01 -58.11 -85.79
C VAL A 724 111.93 -57.51 -86.72
N GLY A 725 110.85 -57.01 -86.08
CA GLY A 725 110.10 -55.78 -86.46
C GLY A 725 108.58 -55.96 -86.63
N THR A 726 107.72 -55.67 -85.64
CA THR A 726 107.05 -54.38 -85.32
C THR A 726 105.87 -53.92 -86.22
N LEU A 727 104.69 -53.86 -85.57
CA LEU A 727 103.71 -52.74 -85.48
C LEU A 727 102.74 -52.35 -86.62
N LEU A 728 101.58 -51.82 -86.13
CA LEU A 728 100.54 -50.93 -86.70
C LEU A 728 99.26 -51.61 -87.24
N ILE A 729 98.09 -51.52 -86.57
CA ILE A 729 97.18 -50.39 -86.23
C ILE A 729 96.36 -49.86 -87.44
N ALA A 730 95.02 -49.89 -87.31
CA ALA A 730 94.07 -48.79 -87.57
C ALA A 730 92.64 -49.21 -87.12
N LEU A 731 92.02 -48.61 -86.08
CA LEU A 731 91.19 -47.37 -86.02
C LEU A 731 89.82 -47.52 -86.72
N PHE A 732 88.66 -47.27 -86.10
CA PHE A 732 88.06 -46.03 -85.53
C PHE A 732 86.79 -46.44 -84.72
N GLY A 733 86.16 -45.74 -83.76
CA GLY A 733 86.28 -44.43 -83.11
C GLY A 733 85.07 -44.28 -82.14
N LEU A 734 85.30 -44.10 -80.83
CA LEU A 734 85.05 -42.89 -80.03
C LEU A 734 83.58 -42.40 -79.92
N LEU A 735 83.02 -42.47 -78.70
CA LEU A 735 82.80 -41.28 -77.83
C LEU A 735 82.10 -41.66 -76.50
N PHE A 736 82.73 -41.32 -75.38
CA PHE A 736 82.09 -41.08 -74.10
C PHE A 736 82.63 -39.75 -73.57
N LEU A 737 81.75 -38.84 -73.17
CA LEU A 737 82.11 -37.56 -72.56
C LEU A 737 81.42 -37.43 -71.20
N LYS A 738 82.21 -36.96 -70.24
CA LYS A 738 81.91 -36.78 -68.82
C LYS A 738 81.37 -35.36 -68.58
N ARG A 739 80.57 -35.22 -67.51
CA ARG A 739 80.49 -34.07 -66.56
C ARG A 739 79.26 -33.12 -66.64
N ARG A 740 78.31 -33.38 -65.73
CA ARG A 740 77.80 -32.52 -64.63
C ARG A 740 77.48 -31.03 -64.91
N ASN A 741 76.19 -30.67 -64.77
CA ASN A 741 75.62 -29.50 -64.05
C ASN A 741 74.07 -29.66 -63.98
N LYS A 742 73.44 -29.54 -62.79
CA LYS A 742 72.58 -28.42 -62.30
C LYS A 742 71.35 -28.15 -63.20
N ASP A 743 70.11 -27.97 -62.76
CA ASP A 743 69.42 -27.65 -61.49
C ASP A 743 67.93 -28.10 -61.65
N ALA A 744 67.20 -28.13 -60.52
CA ALA A 744 65.73 -28.09 -60.37
C ALA A 744 64.89 -29.34 -60.71
#